data_AF-T0UQI3-F1
#
_entry.id   AF-T0UQI3-F1
#
_cell.length_a   1.000
_cell.length_b   1.000
_cell.length_c   1.000
_cell.angle_alpha   90.00
_cell.angle_beta   90.00
_cell.angle_gamma   90.00
#
_symmetry.space_group_name_H-M   'P 1'
#
loop_
_entity.id
_entity.type
_entity.pdbx_description
1 polymer ?
#
loop_
_entity_poly.entity_id
_entity_poly.type
_entity_poly.pdbx_seq_one_letter_code
_entity_poly.pdbx_strand_id
1 'polypeptide(L)'
;MAGSVTGNNDVAGIVNKIDEDGKIENVAFIGKINSVGNNSTVGGIAGSNYMGFVNRAYVDATITAQNANASMLVPYVTYMLNSWKSGTKARVTNSVAKGVLDVKNTRYVGGIVAKTWPYGAVQDNVTYAKVVKGQEIFASNDVDDEDGGPHIKDLFGVIGYSSAEDGTGRDTKSPKKLKHLTKEEADKRVEGYKITADTFVSEPYALNTLNNVSSQADFANIQDYKPEYKQAYKNIEKLQPFYNKDYIVYQANKLAKDHNLNTKDVLSVTPMKDSNFVTDLSDANKIIVHYADGTKDYFKLSDSSEGLSNVKEYTVTDLGITYTPNIVQKDHSSLINGIVDILKPIELQSDPIYQKLGRTGGNKVNAIKNLYLEESFDAVKNNLTSLVTKLVENEDHQLNQSPAAQQMILDKVEKNKAALLLGLTYLNRYYGVKFDDVNIKELMLFKPDFYGNNVDVLDRLIEIGSKENNISGSRTYDAFGEVLAKYTKSGDLNDFLNYNRKLFTTIDNMNDWFIDATKDKVYVVEKASQNQGVGEHKYRAYDNLTRGLHRKMILPLLNLDKTQMFLISTYDTMSYGTANKYNTTLEKFKPEIDLAAQRQINYLDFWQRLATDKVKDRLFKDIVIPVWEGYYVWGHGWPGWPDRYGQFKDSKDIYAPIREIYGPVGEYYGDNGAVAGAYASIYDNAYDNRAKVTFIMSNVVSEYGASAFTHETTHINDRIAYFGDYGRREGTDVEAYAQGLLQSPATQGHQGEYGALGLNMAFERPNDGNQWYDTNPNKLNSREAIDRYMKGYNDTLMLLDSLEGEAVLSQGNRDLNNAWFKKVDKEMRGSSKNQYDKVRPLNDSEKAMTLTSIDDLVDNNFMTNRGPGNGVYKPEDFASAYVNVPMMSAIYGGNTSEGSPGAMSFKHNTFRLWGYYGYEKGFLGYATNKYKQEAKAAGKSTLGDDFIISKISDGQFTSLEAFKKAYFKEVKEKASHGMTPVTIDGTSVASYNDLLTLFKDAVAKDAASIKTDKNGNKSVSTSHTTKLKEAVYKKLLQETDSFTSSIFK
;
A
#
# COMPACT_ATOMS: atom_id res chain seq x y z
N MET A 1 -35.33 8.33 -24.57
CA MET A 1 -34.43 8.41 -23.39
C MET A 1 -33.34 7.37 -23.53
N ALA A 2 -32.08 7.74 -23.31
CA ALA A 2 -30.96 6.82 -23.22
C ALA A 2 -30.40 6.84 -21.79
N GLY A 3 -30.28 5.70 -21.12
CA GLY A 3 -29.78 5.68 -19.75
C GLY A 3 -30.06 4.41 -18.96
N SER A 4 -29.84 4.48 -17.64
CA SER A 4 -30.07 3.37 -16.72
C SER A 4 -31.08 3.77 -15.65
N VAL A 5 -32.15 2.98 -15.51
CA VAL A 5 -33.17 3.14 -14.46
C VAL A 5 -33.03 1.98 -13.48
N THR A 6 -32.81 2.28 -12.21
CA THR A 6 -32.79 1.28 -11.14
C THR A 6 -33.75 1.68 -10.04
N GLY A 7 -34.64 0.76 -9.67
CA GLY A 7 -35.66 1.01 -8.65
C GLY A 7 -35.96 -0.24 -7.83
N ASN A 8 -36.63 -0.05 -6.71
CA ASN A 8 -37.01 -1.16 -5.83
C ASN A 8 -38.19 -1.94 -6.44
N ASN A 9 -39.35 -1.33 -6.64
CA ASN A 9 -40.51 -1.94 -7.29
C ASN A 9 -41.09 -0.99 -8.36
N ASP A 10 -41.89 -1.55 -9.27
CA ASP A 10 -42.66 -0.84 -10.30
C ASP A 10 -41.78 0.08 -11.17
N VAL A 11 -40.82 -0.55 -11.84
CA VAL A 11 -39.75 0.14 -12.58
C VAL A 11 -40.08 0.14 -14.07
N ALA A 12 -40.09 1.33 -14.68
CA ALA A 12 -40.35 1.47 -16.11
C ALA A 12 -39.38 2.44 -16.78
N GLY A 13 -39.17 2.28 -18.08
CA GLY A 13 -38.25 3.12 -18.85
C GLY A 13 -38.76 4.54 -19.09
N ILE A 14 -40.08 4.74 -19.28
CA ILE A 14 -40.67 6.06 -19.55
C ILE A 14 -41.61 6.50 -18.43
N VAL A 15 -42.63 5.69 -18.09
CA VAL A 15 -43.63 6.05 -17.07
C VAL A 15 -44.11 4.82 -16.32
N ASN A 16 -44.32 4.93 -15.01
CA ASN A 16 -44.70 3.76 -14.22
C ASN A 16 -46.12 3.24 -14.55
N LYS A 17 -47.13 4.13 -14.61
CA LYS A 17 -48.51 3.78 -14.94
C LYS A 17 -49.10 4.77 -15.93
N ILE A 18 -49.75 4.27 -16.97
CA ILE A 18 -50.62 5.04 -17.86
C ILE A 18 -52.05 4.84 -17.34
N ASP A 19 -52.73 5.95 -17.10
CA ASP A 19 -54.12 5.97 -16.65
C ASP A 19 -55.00 6.65 -17.71
N GLU A 20 -56.27 6.26 -17.73
CA GLU A 20 -57.41 6.86 -18.45
C GLU A 20 -57.07 7.88 -19.56
N ASP A 21 -57.15 7.45 -20.82
CA ASP A 21 -56.90 8.29 -22.01
C ASP A 21 -55.48 8.87 -22.13
N GLY A 22 -54.56 8.52 -21.23
CA GLY A 22 -53.14 8.83 -21.36
C GLY A 22 -52.55 8.25 -22.66
N LYS A 23 -51.73 9.05 -23.35
CA LYS A 23 -51.15 8.69 -24.65
C LYS A 23 -49.63 8.74 -24.58
N ILE A 24 -49.01 7.62 -24.92
CA ILE A 24 -47.59 7.51 -25.24
C ILE A 24 -47.50 7.20 -26.72
N GLU A 25 -46.90 8.11 -27.48
CA GLU A 25 -46.81 7.96 -28.93
C GLU A 25 -45.44 8.39 -29.44
N ASN A 26 -44.84 7.57 -30.30
CA ASN A 26 -43.53 7.83 -30.91
C ASN A 26 -42.45 8.12 -29.86
N VAL A 27 -42.15 7.13 -29.03
CA VAL A 27 -41.14 7.23 -27.95
C VAL A 27 -40.12 6.10 -28.07
N ALA A 28 -38.92 6.34 -27.57
CA ALA A 28 -37.90 5.31 -27.46
C ALA A 28 -37.25 5.26 -26.07
N PHE A 29 -37.01 4.06 -25.58
CA PHE A 29 -36.14 3.80 -24.43
C PHE A 29 -34.97 2.92 -24.85
N ILE A 30 -33.75 3.39 -24.61
CA ILE A 30 -32.51 2.67 -24.94
C ILE A 30 -31.63 2.60 -23.68
N GLY A 31 -31.23 1.41 -23.24
CA GLY A 31 -30.30 1.27 -22.11
C GLY A 31 -30.62 0.14 -21.13
N LYS A 32 -30.63 0.43 -19.82
CA LYS A 32 -30.74 -0.61 -18.77
C LYS A 32 -31.89 -0.32 -17.80
N ILE A 33 -32.67 -1.34 -17.47
CA ILE A 33 -33.70 -1.26 -16.42
C ILE A 33 -33.43 -2.37 -15.42
N ASN A 34 -33.26 -2.02 -14.14
CA ASN A 34 -33.02 -2.99 -13.09
C ASN A 34 -34.02 -2.81 -11.93
N SER A 35 -34.81 -3.84 -11.65
CA SER A 35 -35.70 -3.91 -10.50
C SER A 35 -35.14 -4.87 -9.44
N VAL A 36 -34.82 -4.32 -8.26
CA VAL A 36 -34.16 -5.10 -7.18
C VAL A 36 -35.14 -5.66 -6.15
N GLY A 37 -36.39 -5.23 -6.17
CA GLY A 37 -37.41 -5.61 -5.21
C GLY A 37 -38.14 -6.91 -5.54
N ASN A 38 -39.12 -7.22 -4.69
CA ASN A 38 -39.85 -8.47 -4.68
C ASN A 38 -41.32 -8.18 -5.00
N ASN A 39 -41.89 -8.81 -6.03
CA ASN A 39 -43.23 -8.54 -6.57
C ASN A 39 -43.35 -7.21 -7.34
N SER A 40 -42.40 -6.95 -8.24
CA SER A 40 -42.39 -5.75 -9.08
C SER A 40 -43.18 -5.93 -10.37
N THR A 41 -43.70 -4.83 -10.92
CA THR A 41 -44.06 -4.73 -12.34
C THR A 41 -42.93 -4.04 -13.10
N VAL A 42 -42.48 -4.57 -14.25
CA VAL A 42 -41.30 -4.02 -14.95
C VAL A 42 -41.50 -3.93 -16.45
N GLY A 43 -41.49 -2.72 -17.02
CA GLY A 43 -41.74 -2.51 -18.45
C GLY A 43 -40.74 -1.57 -19.12
N GLY A 44 -40.31 -1.87 -20.34
CA GLY A 44 -39.39 -0.99 -21.07
C GLY A 44 -40.00 0.36 -21.46
N ILE A 45 -41.32 0.43 -21.64
CA ILE A 45 -42.06 1.68 -21.86
C ILE A 45 -42.80 2.08 -20.58
N ALA A 46 -43.72 1.22 -20.15
CA ALA A 46 -44.52 1.49 -18.97
C ALA A 46 -44.70 0.26 -18.08
N GLY A 47 -44.81 0.47 -16.76
CA GLY A 47 -45.10 -0.60 -15.81
C GLY A 47 -46.52 -1.15 -16.00
N SER A 48 -47.50 -0.28 -16.25
CA SER A 48 -48.86 -0.70 -16.59
C SER A 48 -49.58 0.32 -17.47
N ASN A 49 -50.54 -0.15 -18.25
CA ASN A 49 -51.44 0.65 -19.07
C ASN A 49 -52.88 0.29 -18.74
N TYR A 50 -53.55 1.15 -17.99
CA TYR A 50 -54.99 1.07 -17.74
C TYR A 50 -55.71 2.10 -18.60
N MET A 51 -56.53 1.63 -19.56
CA MET A 51 -57.36 2.46 -20.44
C MET A 51 -56.63 3.53 -21.29
N GLY A 52 -55.29 3.51 -21.37
CA GLY A 52 -54.48 4.42 -22.17
C GLY A 52 -54.06 3.87 -23.53
N PHE A 53 -53.17 4.58 -24.21
CA PHE A 53 -52.70 4.28 -25.55
C PHE A 53 -51.18 4.32 -25.62
N VAL A 54 -50.58 3.24 -26.12
CA VAL A 54 -49.16 3.16 -26.50
C VAL A 54 -49.11 2.86 -27.98
N ASN A 55 -48.51 3.77 -28.76
CA ASN A 55 -48.41 3.64 -30.20
C ASN A 55 -46.99 4.01 -30.66
N ARG A 56 -46.41 3.30 -31.63
CA ARG A 56 -45.07 3.63 -32.14
C ARG A 56 -43.99 3.71 -31.04
N ALA A 57 -43.99 2.77 -30.10
CA ALA A 57 -42.99 2.73 -29.04
C ALA A 57 -41.82 1.82 -29.43
N TYR A 58 -40.60 2.23 -29.07
CA TYR A 58 -39.38 1.47 -29.34
C TYR A 58 -38.60 1.22 -28.05
N VAL A 59 -38.17 -0.02 -27.84
CA VAL A 59 -37.29 -0.39 -26.73
C VAL A 59 -36.08 -1.13 -27.27
N ASP A 60 -34.90 -0.72 -26.85
CA ASP A 60 -33.67 -1.49 -26.99
C ASP A 60 -32.91 -1.49 -25.66
N ALA A 61 -33.19 -2.50 -24.83
CA ALA A 61 -32.75 -2.46 -23.45
C ALA A 61 -32.36 -3.83 -22.88
N THR A 62 -31.49 -3.80 -21.86
CA THR A 62 -31.32 -4.92 -20.93
C THR A 62 -32.20 -4.68 -19.71
N ILE A 63 -33.26 -5.48 -19.55
CA ILE A 63 -34.19 -5.42 -18.44
C ILE A 63 -33.92 -6.59 -17.50
N THR A 64 -33.51 -6.32 -16.26
CA THR A 64 -33.27 -7.33 -15.21
C THR A 64 -34.20 -7.16 -14.02
N ALA A 65 -34.73 -8.26 -13.49
CA ALA A 65 -35.55 -8.23 -12.27
C ALA A 65 -35.41 -9.50 -11.41
N GLN A 66 -35.61 -9.37 -10.08
CA GLN A 66 -35.58 -10.52 -9.17
C GLN A 66 -36.88 -11.35 -9.21
N ASN A 67 -38.03 -10.77 -8.83
CA ASN A 67 -39.34 -11.42 -8.85
C ASN A 67 -40.39 -10.45 -9.40
N ALA A 68 -40.80 -10.62 -10.67
CA ALA A 68 -41.59 -9.61 -11.36
C ALA A 68 -42.56 -10.15 -12.42
N ASN A 69 -43.58 -9.35 -12.70
CA ASN A 69 -44.29 -9.38 -13.99
C ASN A 69 -43.59 -8.40 -14.92
N ALA A 70 -43.18 -8.85 -16.11
CA ALA A 70 -42.33 -8.04 -16.96
C ALA A 70 -42.58 -8.19 -18.45
N SER A 71 -42.29 -7.14 -19.20
CA SER A 71 -42.21 -7.19 -20.66
C SER A 71 -41.31 -6.09 -21.20
N MET A 72 -40.91 -6.20 -22.46
CA MET A 72 -40.11 -5.14 -23.08
C MET A 72 -40.95 -3.90 -23.37
N LEU A 73 -42.26 -4.01 -23.63
CA LEU A 73 -43.11 -2.84 -23.81
C LEU A 73 -43.88 -2.50 -22.53
N VAL A 74 -45.05 -3.13 -22.33
CA VAL A 74 -45.93 -2.90 -21.18
C VAL A 74 -46.42 -4.23 -20.60
N PRO A 75 -46.12 -4.58 -19.33
CA PRO A 75 -46.50 -5.86 -18.76
C PRO A 75 -48.02 -6.05 -18.68
N TYR A 76 -48.74 -5.02 -18.22
CA TYR A 76 -50.19 -5.07 -18.05
C TYR A 76 -50.88 -4.06 -18.94
N VAL A 77 -51.80 -4.53 -19.79
CA VAL A 77 -52.62 -3.68 -20.66
C VAL A 77 -54.07 -3.99 -20.37
N THR A 78 -54.75 -3.19 -19.55
CA THR A 78 -56.04 -3.59 -18.98
C THR A 78 -57.11 -2.52 -19.17
N TYR A 79 -58.35 -3.00 -19.25
CA TYR A 79 -59.56 -2.22 -19.42
C TYR A 79 -60.60 -2.64 -18.37
N MET A 80 -61.67 -1.85 -18.21
CA MET A 80 -62.73 -2.16 -17.25
C MET A 80 -63.54 -3.41 -17.67
N LEU A 81 -63.99 -4.18 -16.68
CA LEU A 81 -64.87 -5.34 -16.89
C LEU A 81 -66.25 -4.92 -17.44
N ASN A 82 -66.89 -5.78 -18.24
CA ASN A 82 -68.30 -5.66 -18.67
C ASN A 82 -68.68 -4.34 -19.37
N SER A 83 -67.81 -3.82 -20.24
CA SER A 83 -68.08 -2.61 -20.99
C SER A 83 -68.17 -2.91 -22.49
N TRP A 84 -69.22 -2.39 -23.15
CA TRP A 84 -69.41 -2.51 -24.60
C TRP A 84 -68.31 -1.82 -25.43
N LYS A 85 -67.44 -1.05 -24.77
CA LYS A 85 -66.28 -0.37 -25.35
C LYS A 85 -64.97 -1.18 -25.22
N SER A 86 -65.02 -2.44 -24.78
CA SER A 86 -63.87 -3.35 -24.77
C SER A 86 -63.15 -3.36 -26.13
N GLY A 87 -61.82 -3.29 -26.11
CA GLY A 87 -60.99 -3.17 -27.32
C GLY A 87 -60.87 -1.78 -27.94
N THR A 88 -61.58 -0.75 -27.44
CA THR A 88 -61.47 0.63 -27.95
C THR A 88 -60.41 1.47 -27.22
N LYS A 89 -60.00 1.05 -26.02
CA LYS A 89 -59.00 1.68 -25.14
C LYS A 89 -58.02 0.61 -24.61
N ALA A 90 -57.02 1.02 -23.81
CA ALA A 90 -55.95 0.14 -23.32
C ALA A 90 -55.22 -0.53 -24.49
N ARG A 91 -54.60 0.29 -25.35
CA ARG A 91 -54.01 -0.17 -26.62
C ARG A 91 -52.49 -0.16 -26.56
N VAL A 92 -51.85 -1.20 -27.09
CA VAL A 92 -50.42 -1.23 -27.43
C VAL A 92 -50.28 -1.63 -28.89
N THR A 93 -49.86 -0.68 -29.74
CA THR A 93 -49.83 -0.86 -31.20
C THR A 93 -48.55 -0.36 -31.87
N ASN A 94 -48.22 -0.95 -33.03
CA ASN A 94 -47.16 -0.47 -33.92
C ASN A 94 -45.81 -0.28 -33.23
N SER A 95 -45.47 -1.15 -32.27
CA SER A 95 -44.31 -0.97 -31.38
C SER A 95 -43.28 -2.09 -31.53
N VAL A 96 -42.05 -1.81 -31.12
CA VAL A 96 -40.86 -2.64 -31.33
C VAL A 96 -40.10 -2.87 -30.04
N ALA A 97 -39.76 -4.13 -29.78
CA ALA A 97 -38.94 -4.54 -28.64
C ALA A 97 -37.64 -5.20 -29.10
N LYS A 98 -36.49 -4.73 -28.59
CA LYS A 98 -35.14 -5.27 -28.81
C LYS A 98 -34.37 -5.34 -27.49
N GLY A 99 -33.31 -6.14 -27.46
CA GLY A 99 -32.45 -6.33 -26.29
C GLY A 99 -32.76 -7.61 -25.53
N VAL A 100 -32.61 -7.59 -24.20
CA VAL A 100 -32.68 -8.80 -23.35
C VAL A 100 -33.61 -8.55 -22.15
N LEU A 101 -34.51 -9.51 -21.91
CA LEU A 101 -35.36 -9.55 -20.72
C LEU A 101 -34.96 -10.75 -19.85
N ASP A 102 -34.35 -10.48 -18.70
CA ASP A 102 -33.89 -11.50 -17.75
C ASP A 102 -34.50 -11.32 -16.35
N VAL A 103 -35.53 -12.10 -16.07
CA VAL A 103 -36.21 -12.12 -14.77
C VAL A 103 -35.88 -13.42 -14.06
N LYS A 104 -35.27 -13.34 -12.87
CA LYS A 104 -34.80 -14.53 -12.16
C LYS A 104 -35.94 -15.47 -11.75
N ASN A 105 -36.98 -14.91 -11.12
CA ASN A 105 -38.20 -15.58 -10.68
C ASN A 105 -39.40 -15.00 -11.44
N THR A 106 -39.89 -15.74 -12.43
CA THR A 106 -40.92 -15.27 -13.39
C THR A 106 -42.34 -15.48 -12.86
N ARG A 107 -43.20 -14.46 -12.98
CA ARG A 107 -44.66 -14.59 -12.89
C ARG A 107 -45.27 -14.60 -14.30
N TYR A 108 -45.72 -13.45 -14.79
CA TYR A 108 -46.04 -13.24 -16.21
C TYR A 108 -44.91 -12.45 -16.88
N VAL A 109 -44.15 -13.10 -17.76
CA VAL A 109 -43.04 -12.48 -18.49
C VAL A 109 -43.18 -12.76 -19.98
N GLY A 110 -43.31 -11.72 -20.79
CA GLY A 110 -43.52 -11.80 -22.24
C GLY A 110 -42.74 -10.73 -22.99
N GLY A 111 -42.25 -11.00 -24.20
CA GLY A 111 -41.44 -10.01 -24.94
C GLY A 111 -42.20 -8.72 -25.25
N ILE A 112 -43.48 -8.79 -25.62
CA ILE A 112 -44.30 -7.62 -25.98
C ILE A 112 -45.15 -7.16 -24.79
N VAL A 113 -46.10 -8.01 -24.36
CA VAL A 113 -47.02 -7.75 -23.24
C VAL A 113 -47.13 -9.02 -22.41
N ALA A 114 -47.32 -8.90 -21.10
CA ALA A 114 -47.44 -10.06 -20.22
C ALA A 114 -48.91 -10.48 -20.04
N LYS A 115 -49.83 -9.55 -19.81
CA LYS A 115 -51.25 -9.83 -19.51
C LYS A 115 -52.18 -8.71 -19.98
N THR A 116 -53.37 -9.06 -20.44
CA THR A 116 -54.37 -8.09 -20.94
C THR A 116 -55.72 -8.13 -20.23
N TRP A 117 -55.93 -9.08 -19.32
CA TRP A 117 -57.19 -9.18 -18.58
C TRP A 117 -57.41 -7.99 -17.63
N PRO A 118 -58.56 -7.29 -17.69
CA PRO A 118 -59.67 -7.49 -18.63
C PRO A 118 -59.48 -6.71 -19.95
N TYR A 119 -59.85 -7.31 -21.09
CA TYR A 119 -60.13 -6.66 -22.38
C TYR A 119 -59.10 -5.67 -22.98
N GLY A 120 -57.81 -5.75 -22.62
CA GLY A 120 -56.76 -4.95 -23.26
C GLY A 120 -56.51 -5.34 -24.72
N ALA A 121 -56.21 -4.34 -25.56
CA ALA A 121 -55.99 -4.54 -26.99
C ALA A 121 -54.51 -4.43 -27.36
N VAL A 122 -53.94 -5.50 -27.92
CA VAL A 122 -52.53 -5.57 -28.31
C VAL A 122 -52.46 -6.07 -29.74
N GLN A 123 -51.96 -5.22 -30.64
CA GLN A 123 -51.95 -5.53 -32.07
C GLN A 123 -50.77 -4.89 -32.82
N ASP A 124 -50.31 -5.55 -33.88
CA ASP A 124 -49.25 -5.06 -34.77
C ASP A 124 -47.98 -4.66 -34.01
N ASN A 125 -47.40 -5.57 -33.23
CA ASN A 125 -46.14 -5.32 -32.51
C ASN A 125 -45.11 -6.41 -32.86
N VAL A 126 -43.84 -6.01 -32.89
CA VAL A 126 -42.72 -6.90 -33.25
C VAL A 126 -41.70 -6.96 -32.11
N THR A 127 -41.25 -8.16 -31.74
CA THR A 127 -40.17 -8.36 -30.78
C THR A 127 -38.98 -9.08 -31.43
N TYR A 128 -37.82 -8.46 -31.34
CA TYR A 128 -36.49 -9.05 -31.55
C TYR A 128 -35.83 -9.40 -30.21
N ALA A 129 -36.47 -9.05 -29.09
CA ALA A 129 -35.87 -9.17 -27.77
C ALA A 129 -35.77 -10.63 -27.34
N LYS A 130 -34.63 -10.97 -26.76
CA LYS A 130 -34.40 -12.30 -26.17
C LYS A 130 -34.95 -12.33 -24.75
N VAL A 131 -36.01 -13.11 -24.55
CA VAL A 131 -36.56 -13.37 -23.21
C VAL A 131 -35.84 -14.58 -22.60
N VAL A 132 -35.04 -14.37 -21.56
CA VAL A 132 -34.22 -15.44 -20.95
C VAL A 132 -35.11 -16.48 -20.29
N LYS A 133 -36.08 -16.05 -19.47
CA LYS A 133 -37.11 -16.89 -18.83
C LYS A 133 -38.49 -16.24 -18.99
N GLY A 134 -39.46 -17.01 -19.46
CA GLY A 134 -40.80 -16.51 -19.83
C GLY A 134 -41.16 -16.84 -21.28
N GLN A 135 -42.26 -16.25 -21.74
CA GLN A 135 -42.76 -16.37 -23.11
C GLN A 135 -42.09 -15.36 -24.04
N GLU A 136 -41.93 -15.75 -25.31
CA GLU A 136 -41.18 -14.96 -26.29
C GLU A 136 -41.89 -13.66 -26.66
N ILE A 137 -43.20 -13.73 -26.90
CA ILE A 137 -44.08 -12.71 -27.46
C ILE A 137 -45.10 -12.29 -26.39
N PHE A 138 -45.87 -13.22 -25.82
CA PHE A 138 -47.00 -12.89 -24.92
C PHE A 138 -47.18 -13.89 -23.77
N ALA A 139 -47.25 -13.42 -22.51
CA ALA A 139 -47.12 -14.32 -21.35
C ALA A 139 -48.39 -15.06 -20.90
N SER A 140 -49.55 -14.41 -20.88
CA SER A 140 -50.81 -14.98 -20.32
C SER A 140 -51.59 -15.85 -21.31
N ASN A 141 -52.55 -16.63 -20.81
CA ASN A 141 -53.52 -17.39 -21.63
C ASN A 141 -54.67 -16.52 -22.17
N ASP A 142 -54.69 -15.23 -21.82
CA ASP A 142 -55.68 -14.25 -22.30
C ASP A 142 -55.78 -14.21 -23.84
N VAL A 143 -54.73 -14.65 -24.55
CA VAL A 143 -54.68 -14.76 -26.01
C VAL A 143 -55.66 -15.79 -26.59
N ASP A 144 -56.02 -16.82 -25.83
CA ASP A 144 -56.99 -17.87 -26.19
C ASP A 144 -58.36 -17.70 -25.51
N ASP A 145 -58.49 -16.74 -24.61
CA ASP A 145 -59.72 -16.47 -23.86
C ASP A 145 -60.83 -15.90 -24.76
N GLU A 146 -62.10 -16.25 -24.51
CA GLU A 146 -63.27 -15.75 -25.24
C GLU A 146 -63.43 -14.23 -25.12
N ASP A 147 -63.07 -13.67 -23.97
CA ASP A 147 -63.20 -12.26 -23.62
C ASP A 147 -61.98 -11.44 -24.10
N GLY A 148 -60.76 -11.93 -23.81
CA GLY A 148 -59.51 -11.21 -24.11
C GLY A 148 -58.99 -11.45 -25.52
N GLY A 149 -59.14 -12.68 -26.02
CA GLY A 149 -58.57 -13.16 -27.27
C GLY A 149 -58.96 -12.34 -28.51
N PRO A 150 -60.20 -11.85 -28.69
CA PRO A 150 -60.59 -11.05 -29.86
C PRO A 150 -59.80 -9.75 -30.03
N HIS A 151 -59.17 -9.24 -28.96
CA HIS A 151 -58.43 -7.98 -28.95
C HIS A 151 -56.90 -8.17 -29.04
N ILE A 152 -56.43 -9.42 -29.15
CA ILE A 152 -55.01 -9.76 -29.30
C ILE A 152 -54.82 -10.40 -30.67
N LYS A 153 -54.03 -9.75 -31.53
CA LYS A 153 -53.76 -10.25 -32.89
C LYS A 153 -52.47 -9.67 -33.44
N ASP A 154 -51.92 -10.33 -34.45
CA ASP A 154 -50.79 -9.78 -35.22
C ASP A 154 -49.61 -9.36 -34.32
N LEU A 155 -49.21 -10.27 -33.43
CA LEU A 155 -48.00 -10.14 -32.61
C LEU A 155 -46.91 -11.02 -33.21
N PHE A 156 -45.72 -10.45 -33.36
CA PHE A 156 -44.67 -11.07 -34.16
C PHE A 156 -43.37 -11.26 -33.37
N GLY A 157 -42.89 -12.50 -33.30
CA GLY A 157 -41.49 -12.82 -32.96
C GLY A 157 -40.64 -12.88 -34.23
N VAL A 158 -39.32 -12.74 -34.10
CA VAL A 158 -38.38 -12.75 -35.22
C VAL A 158 -37.44 -13.95 -35.11
N ILE A 159 -37.44 -14.78 -36.16
CA ILE A 159 -36.66 -16.02 -36.26
C ILE A 159 -35.17 -15.69 -36.15
N GLY A 160 -34.46 -16.41 -35.27
CA GLY A 160 -33.03 -16.20 -35.00
C GLY A 160 -32.70 -15.00 -34.12
N TYR A 161 -33.70 -14.24 -33.64
CA TYR A 161 -33.52 -13.09 -32.75
C TYR A 161 -34.28 -13.28 -31.43
N SER A 162 -35.61 -13.21 -31.46
CA SER A 162 -36.44 -13.50 -30.28
C SER A 162 -36.71 -15.00 -30.14
N SER A 163 -36.76 -15.72 -31.26
CA SER A 163 -36.94 -17.18 -31.36
C SER A 163 -35.63 -17.87 -31.72
N ALA A 164 -35.58 -19.19 -31.55
CA ALA A 164 -34.45 -19.99 -32.00
C ALA A 164 -34.28 -19.92 -33.53
N GLU A 165 -33.08 -20.24 -34.01
CA GLU A 165 -32.72 -20.16 -35.44
C GLU A 165 -33.55 -21.09 -36.34
N ASP A 166 -34.14 -22.14 -35.77
CA ASP A 166 -35.03 -23.09 -36.46
C ASP A 166 -36.49 -22.61 -36.55
N GLY A 167 -36.79 -21.40 -36.07
CA GLY A 167 -38.14 -20.83 -36.05
C GLY A 167 -39.04 -21.42 -34.95
N THR A 168 -38.51 -22.25 -34.05
CA THR A 168 -39.24 -22.72 -32.88
C THR A 168 -39.18 -21.65 -31.77
N GLY A 169 -40.29 -20.95 -31.59
CA GLY A 169 -40.49 -20.02 -30.50
C GLY A 169 -40.89 -20.71 -29.20
N ARG A 170 -40.76 -20.03 -28.06
CA ARG A 170 -41.33 -20.52 -26.79
C ARG A 170 -42.85 -20.33 -26.71
N ASP A 171 -43.40 -19.47 -27.56
CA ASP A 171 -44.84 -19.27 -27.67
C ASP A 171 -45.47 -20.24 -28.68
N THR A 172 -46.11 -21.29 -28.16
CA THR A 172 -46.82 -22.28 -28.98
C THR A 172 -48.35 -22.13 -28.93
N LYS A 173 -48.84 -21.16 -28.16
CA LYS A 173 -50.27 -20.85 -27.99
C LYS A 173 -50.75 -19.88 -29.07
N SER A 174 -51.97 -20.09 -29.56
CA SER A 174 -52.59 -19.26 -30.60
C SER A 174 -51.68 -18.91 -31.79
N PRO A 175 -51.14 -19.87 -32.57
CA PRO A 175 -50.20 -19.60 -33.67
C PRO A 175 -50.77 -18.70 -34.78
N LYS A 176 -52.10 -18.52 -34.84
CA LYS A 176 -52.75 -17.56 -35.74
C LYS A 176 -52.63 -16.10 -35.28
N LYS A 177 -52.32 -15.86 -34.00
CA LYS A 177 -52.21 -14.55 -33.34
C LYS A 177 -50.77 -14.20 -32.97
N LEU A 178 -50.01 -15.19 -32.50
CA LEU A 178 -48.58 -15.12 -32.21
C LEU A 178 -47.83 -15.76 -33.37
N LYS A 179 -47.23 -14.94 -34.22
CA LYS A 179 -46.62 -15.35 -35.49
C LYS A 179 -45.11 -15.16 -35.42
N HIS A 180 -44.37 -15.88 -36.23
CA HIS A 180 -42.95 -15.69 -36.41
C HIS A 180 -42.67 -15.18 -37.82
N LEU A 181 -41.89 -14.11 -37.90
CA LEU A 181 -41.47 -13.49 -39.15
C LEU A 181 -40.00 -13.78 -39.40
N THR A 182 -39.62 -13.89 -40.66
CA THR A 182 -38.22 -13.72 -41.05
C THR A 182 -37.75 -12.30 -40.69
N LYS A 183 -36.43 -12.11 -40.57
CA LYS A 183 -35.85 -10.80 -40.25
C LYS A 183 -36.27 -9.74 -41.28
N GLU A 184 -36.26 -10.08 -42.57
CA GLU A 184 -36.62 -9.16 -43.65
C GLU A 184 -38.09 -8.74 -43.60
N GLU A 185 -39.00 -9.67 -43.30
CA GLU A 185 -40.43 -9.38 -43.13
C GLU A 185 -40.69 -8.53 -41.89
N ALA A 186 -39.96 -8.80 -40.81
CA ALA A 186 -40.04 -8.05 -39.57
C ALA A 186 -39.52 -6.62 -39.76
N ASP A 187 -38.35 -6.44 -40.38
CA ASP A 187 -37.74 -5.14 -40.65
C ASP A 187 -38.64 -4.28 -41.55
N LYS A 188 -39.19 -4.85 -42.63
CA LYS A 188 -40.13 -4.15 -43.52
C LYS A 188 -41.41 -3.72 -42.80
N ARG A 189 -41.89 -4.54 -41.84
CA ARG A 189 -43.07 -4.21 -41.04
C ARG A 189 -42.77 -3.09 -40.03
N VAL A 190 -41.62 -3.17 -39.38
CA VAL A 190 -41.12 -2.15 -38.45
C VAL A 190 -40.93 -0.80 -39.14
N GLU A 191 -40.36 -0.77 -40.34
CA GLU A 191 -40.24 0.44 -41.16
C GLU A 191 -41.62 1.09 -41.42
N GLY A 192 -42.63 0.27 -41.68
CA GLY A 192 -44.02 0.70 -41.84
C GLY A 192 -44.65 1.34 -40.59
N TYR A 193 -44.10 1.13 -39.39
CA TYR A 193 -44.59 1.76 -38.16
C TYR A 193 -44.20 3.23 -38.03
N LYS A 194 -43.22 3.71 -38.82
CA LYS A 194 -42.78 5.12 -38.82
C LYS A 194 -42.41 5.64 -37.43
N ILE A 195 -41.68 4.83 -36.66
CA ILE A 195 -41.08 5.27 -35.39
C ILE A 195 -39.89 6.17 -35.74
N THR A 196 -39.85 7.38 -35.18
CA THR A 196 -38.73 8.33 -35.39
C THR A 196 -37.96 8.59 -34.10
N ALA A 197 -38.47 8.17 -32.96
CA ALA A 197 -37.86 8.44 -31.66
C ALA A 197 -36.64 7.56 -31.34
N ASP A 198 -36.50 6.42 -32.00
CA ASP A 198 -35.38 5.47 -31.86
C ASP A 198 -34.07 6.00 -32.46
N THR A 199 -34.18 6.87 -33.46
CA THR A 199 -33.07 7.59 -34.11
C THR A 199 -33.00 9.06 -33.70
N PHE A 200 -33.92 9.52 -32.85
CA PHE A 200 -33.93 10.90 -32.35
C PHE A 200 -32.78 11.12 -31.37
N VAL A 201 -31.73 11.78 -31.85
CA VAL A 201 -30.70 12.35 -31.00
C VAL A 201 -31.24 13.69 -30.49
N SER A 202 -31.44 13.83 -29.16
CA SER A 202 -31.65 15.17 -28.63
C SER A 202 -30.39 15.97 -28.91
N GLU A 203 -30.51 17.05 -29.67
CA GLU A 203 -29.46 18.06 -29.76
C GLU A 203 -28.95 18.31 -28.33
N PRO A 204 -27.64 18.09 -28.06
CA PRO A 204 -27.02 18.62 -26.86
C PRO A 204 -27.44 20.08 -26.72
N TYR A 205 -27.59 20.56 -25.49
CA TYR A 205 -27.81 21.98 -25.22
C TYR A 205 -26.88 22.80 -26.13
N ALA A 206 -27.40 23.78 -26.87
CA ALA A 206 -26.67 24.47 -27.94
C ALA A 206 -25.32 25.08 -27.50
N LEU A 207 -25.05 25.19 -26.19
CA LEU A 207 -23.73 25.52 -25.64
C LEU A 207 -22.64 24.47 -25.86
N ASN A 208 -22.95 23.16 -25.89
CA ASN A 208 -21.94 22.14 -26.17
C ASN A 208 -21.46 22.21 -27.62
N THR A 209 -22.29 22.74 -28.52
CA THR A 209 -21.93 23.00 -29.92
C THR A 209 -21.14 24.31 -30.07
N LEU A 210 -21.36 25.30 -29.19
CA LEU A 210 -20.59 26.56 -29.14
C LEU A 210 -19.18 26.39 -28.54
N ASN A 211 -18.99 25.40 -27.65
CA ASN A 211 -17.70 25.11 -27.01
C ASN A 211 -16.85 24.04 -27.73
N ASN A 212 -17.36 23.46 -28.82
CA ASN A 212 -16.57 22.56 -29.65
C ASN A 212 -15.86 23.38 -30.73
N VAL A 213 -14.55 23.15 -30.86
CA VAL A 213 -13.76 23.63 -31.98
C VAL A 213 -14.44 23.21 -33.27
N SER A 214 -14.62 24.16 -34.17
CA SER A 214 -15.26 23.99 -35.47
C SER A 214 -14.65 22.80 -36.21
N SER A 215 -15.49 22.10 -36.98
CA SER A 215 -14.95 21.05 -37.85
C SER A 215 -14.03 21.68 -38.90
N GLN A 216 -13.01 20.96 -39.38
CA GLN A 216 -12.14 21.48 -40.44
C GLN A 216 -12.95 21.88 -41.70
N ALA A 217 -14.11 21.25 -41.93
CA ALA A 217 -14.99 21.57 -43.04
C ALA A 217 -15.64 22.96 -42.90
N ASP A 218 -15.73 23.49 -41.68
CA ASP A 218 -16.39 24.78 -41.42
C ASP A 218 -15.58 25.97 -41.95
N PHE A 219 -14.27 25.79 -42.19
CA PHE A 219 -13.38 26.82 -42.71
C PHE A 219 -13.28 26.81 -44.25
N ALA A 220 -13.69 25.73 -44.91
CA ALA A 220 -13.41 25.49 -46.33
C ALA A 220 -14.08 26.52 -47.28
N ASN A 221 -15.12 27.22 -46.81
CA ASN A 221 -15.87 28.21 -47.59
C ASN A 221 -15.50 29.66 -47.25
N ILE A 222 -14.48 29.88 -46.42
CA ILE A 222 -14.06 31.22 -45.95
C ILE A 222 -13.05 31.84 -46.93
N GLN A 223 -13.13 33.15 -47.10
CA GLN A 223 -12.18 33.90 -47.93
C GLN A 223 -10.73 33.72 -47.42
N ASP A 224 -9.79 33.57 -48.34
CA ASP A 224 -8.37 33.31 -48.06
C ASP A 224 -8.05 31.94 -47.39
N TYR A 225 -9.02 31.01 -47.37
CA TYR A 225 -8.77 29.63 -46.96
C TYR A 225 -7.71 28.96 -47.85
N LYS A 226 -6.77 28.28 -47.21
CA LYS A 226 -5.69 27.51 -47.84
C LYS A 226 -5.68 26.08 -47.27
N PRO A 227 -5.85 25.04 -48.09
CA PRO A 227 -5.92 23.65 -47.62
C PRO A 227 -4.71 23.21 -46.78
N GLU A 228 -3.52 23.76 -47.06
CA GLU A 228 -2.30 23.46 -46.30
C GLU A 228 -2.29 24.01 -44.86
N TYR A 229 -3.22 24.91 -44.51
CA TYR A 229 -3.36 25.51 -43.17
C TYR A 229 -4.57 24.95 -42.39
N LYS A 230 -5.22 23.89 -42.89
CA LYS A 230 -6.45 23.33 -42.30
C LYS A 230 -6.34 23.01 -40.81
N GLN A 231 -5.15 22.58 -40.35
CA GLN A 231 -4.91 22.27 -38.96
C GLN A 231 -4.65 23.53 -38.13
N ALA A 232 -3.95 24.52 -38.69
CA ALA A 232 -3.81 25.83 -38.07
C ALA A 232 -5.16 26.50 -37.81
N TYR A 233 -6.14 26.43 -38.72
CA TYR A 233 -7.46 27.01 -38.47
C TYR A 233 -8.14 26.43 -37.24
N LYS A 234 -8.14 25.09 -37.11
CA LYS A 234 -8.66 24.37 -35.94
C LYS A 234 -7.91 24.75 -34.65
N ASN A 235 -6.59 24.89 -34.71
CA ASN A 235 -5.79 25.18 -33.52
C ASN A 235 -5.86 26.65 -33.10
N ILE A 236 -5.84 27.60 -34.04
CA ILE A 236 -5.93 29.03 -33.77
C ILE A 236 -7.30 29.39 -33.17
N GLU A 237 -8.36 28.67 -33.52
CA GLU A 237 -9.65 28.80 -32.84
C GLU A 237 -9.54 28.57 -31.31
N LYS A 238 -8.67 27.67 -30.84
CA LYS A 238 -8.41 27.50 -29.40
C LYS A 238 -7.63 28.65 -28.76
N LEU A 239 -6.82 29.36 -29.55
CA LEU A 239 -6.11 30.57 -29.11
C LEU A 239 -7.01 31.81 -29.15
N GLN A 240 -8.09 31.75 -29.95
CA GLN A 240 -8.97 32.88 -30.26
C GLN A 240 -10.47 32.49 -30.14
N PRO A 241 -10.92 31.94 -28.99
CA PRO A 241 -12.25 31.35 -28.82
C PRO A 241 -13.43 32.28 -29.10
N PHE A 242 -13.23 33.60 -29.08
CA PHE A 242 -14.29 34.60 -29.26
C PHE A 242 -14.26 35.33 -30.61
N TYR A 243 -13.33 34.96 -31.50
CA TYR A 243 -13.18 35.59 -32.81
C TYR A 243 -13.96 34.86 -33.90
N ASN A 244 -14.37 35.61 -34.92
CA ASN A 244 -15.02 35.01 -36.08
C ASN A 244 -14.03 34.18 -36.92
N LYS A 245 -14.58 33.28 -37.74
CA LYS A 245 -13.77 32.34 -38.50
C LYS A 245 -12.91 33.02 -39.59
N ASP A 246 -13.37 34.14 -40.16
CA ASP A 246 -12.58 34.95 -41.11
C ASP A 246 -11.30 35.49 -40.46
N TYR A 247 -11.38 36.00 -39.24
CA TYR A 247 -10.22 36.48 -38.49
C TYR A 247 -9.28 35.33 -38.12
N ILE A 248 -9.84 34.18 -37.73
CA ILE A 248 -9.04 32.97 -37.47
C ILE A 248 -8.26 32.54 -38.73
N VAL A 249 -8.89 32.55 -39.91
CA VAL A 249 -8.21 32.25 -41.19
C VAL A 249 -7.10 33.25 -41.47
N TYR A 250 -7.37 34.55 -41.31
CA TYR A 250 -6.36 35.60 -41.46
C TYR A 250 -5.15 35.41 -40.53
N GLN A 251 -5.39 35.11 -39.25
CA GLN A 251 -4.33 34.94 -38.24
C GLN A 251 -3.54 33.65 -38.47
N ALA A 252 -4.21 32.53 -38.76
CA ALA A 252 -3.58 31.25 -39.06
C ALA A 252 -2.70 31.30 -40.31
N ASN A 253 -3.11 32.06 -41.34
CA ASN A 253 -2.33 32.24 -42.58
C ASN A 253 -0.99 32.96 -42.38
N LYS A 254 -0.74 33.58 -41.21
CA LYS A 254 0.55 34.19 -40.85
C LYS A 254 1.59 33.15 -40.41
N LEU A 255 1.18 31.93 -40.05
CA LEU A 255 2.08 30.90 -39.56
C LEU A 255 2.96 30.33 -40.69
N ALA A 256 4.16 29.86 -40.32
CA ALA A 256 4.96 29.02 -41.21
C ALA A 256 4.25 27.69 -41.49
N LYS A 257 4.39 27.16 -42.72
CA LYS A 257 3.67 25.95 -43.16
C LYS A 257 3.98 24.72 -42.30
N ASP A 258 5.21 24.61 -41.85
CA ASP A 258 5.75 23.53 -41.04
C ASP A 258 5.65 23.78 -39.52
N HIS A 259 5.06 24.90 -39.10
CA HIS A 259 4.92 25.24 -37.68
C HIS A 259 4.08 24.21 -36.92
N ASN A 260 4.40 23.94 -35.65
CA ASN A 260 3.68 22.95 -34.81
C ASN A 260 2.17 23.23 -34.71
N LEU A 261 1.77 24.51 -34.62
CA LEU A 261 0.34 24.89 -34.66
C LEU A 261 -0.36 24.56 -35.98
N ASN A 262 0.36 24.24 -37.05
CA ASN A 262 -0.19 23.77 -38.33
C ASN A 262 0.01 22.27 -38.58
N THR A 263 0.80 21.58 -37.77
CA THR A 263 1.15 20.17 -38.01
C THR A 263 0.67 19.23 -36.91
N LYS A 264 0.40 19.73 -35.71
CA LYS A 264 -0.05 18.96 -34.54
C LYS A 264 -1.45 19.33 -34.11
N ASP A 265 -2.13 18.45 -33.37
CA ASP A 265 -3.38 18.79 -32.69
C ASP A 265 -3.09 19.50 -31.37
N VAL A 266 -3.58 20.74 -31.19
CA VAL A 266 -3.53 21.41 -29.88
C VAL A 266 -4.56 20.78 -28.97
N LEU A 267 -4.14 20.36 -27.78
CA LEU A 267 -5.02 19.87 -26.72
C LEU A 267 -5.59 21.05 -25.94
N SER A 268 -4.72 21.89 -25.38
CA SER A 268 -5.09 23.05 -24.57
C SER A 268 -4.10 24.19 -24.77
N VAL A 269 -4.56 25.41 -24.45
CA VAL A 269 -3.73 26.61 -24.37
C VAL A 269 -3.98 27.22 -23.01
N THR A 270 -2.92 27.52 -22.26
CA THR A 270 -3.06 28.06 -20.89
C THR A 270 -2.10 29.23 -20.70
N PRO A 271 -2.57 30.38 -20.20
CA PRO A 271 -1.70 31.50 -19.93
C PRO A 271 -0.86 31.26 -18.68
N MET A 272 0.31 31.89 -18.64
CA MET A 272 1.25 31.79 -17.54
C MET A 272 1.89 33.14 -17.23
N LYS A 273 2.21 33.34 -15.96
CA LYS A 273 3.09 34.40 -15.48
C LYS A 273 4.35 33.75 -14.97
N ASP A 274 5.42 33.88 -15.74
CA ASP A 274 6.67 33.16 -15.51
C ASP A 274 6.39 31.65 -15.46
N SER A 275 6.66 30.95 -14.36
CA SER A 275 6.38 29.50 -14.24
C SER A 275 5.01 29.17 -13.63
N ASN A 276 4.21 30.18 -13.27
CA ASN A 276 2.90 29.98 -12.66
C ASN A 276 1.79 29.99 -13.71
N PHE A 277 0.88 29.02 -13.65
CA PHE A 277 -0.33 29.05 -14.46
C PHE A 277 -1.26 30.17 -14.02
N VAL A 278 -1.79 30.91 -14.99
CA VAL A 278 -2.81 31.94 -14.80
C VAL A 278 -4.15 31.32 -15.19
N THR A 279 -5.07 31.25 -14.23
CA THR A 279 -6.39 30.64 -14.40
C THR A 279 -7.52 31.66 -14.30
N ASP A 280 -7.19 32.94 -14.16
CA ASP A 280 -8.09 34.08 -14.10
C ASP A 280 -7.68 35.16 -15.12
N LEU A 281 -8.26 36.34 -15.02
CA LEU A 281 -7.93 37.52 -15.84
C LEU A 281 -6.68 38.29 -15.39
N SER A 282 -5.84 37.73 -14.51
CA SER A 282 -4.56 38.34 -14.12
C SER A 282 -3.59 38.45 -15.30
N ASP A 283 -2.53 39.22 -15.13
CA ASP A 283 -1.53 39.43 -16.20
C ASP A 283 -0.72 38.17 -16.49
N ALA A 284 -0.57 37.86 -17.77
CA ALA A 284 0.24 36.76 -18.27
C ALA A 284 1.35 37.30 -19.19
N ASN A 285 2.53 36.69 -19.15
CA ASN A 285 3.65 37.05 -20.03
C ASN A 285 4.03 35.94 -21.02
N LYS A 286 3.40 34.77 -20.90
CA LYS A 286 3.55 33.67 -21.86
C LYS A 286 2.31 32.78 -21.90
N ILE A 287 2.20 31.95 -22.93
CA ILE A 287 1.26 30.81 -23.01
C ILE A 287 2.04 29.51 -23.10
N ILE A 288 1.46 28.45 -22.56
CA ILE A 288 1.79 27.08 -22.93
C ILE A 288 0.76 26.59 -23.95
N VAL A 289 1.24 26.09 -25.08
CA VAL A 289 0.44 25.31 -26.03
C VAL A 289 0.78 23.85 -25.79
N HIS A 290 -0.18 23.10 -25.29
CA HIS A 290 -0.05 21.68 -24.98
C HIS A 290 -0.69 20.88 -26.11
N TYR A 291 0.06 20.00 -26.75
CA TYR A 291 -0.38 19.21 -27.90
C TYR A 291 -0.94 17.85 -27.48
N ALA A 292 -1.82 17.28 -28.32
CA ALA A 292 -2.47 16.00 -28.07
C ALA A 292 -1.50 14.81 -28.03
N ASP A 293 -0.34 14.95 -28.69
CA ASP A 293 0.78 13.99 -28.70
C ASP A 293 1.65 14.02 -27.43
N GLY A 294 1.32 14.88 -26.46
CA GLY A 294 2.04 15.03 -25.19
C GLY A 294 3.26 15.96 -25.26
N THR A 295 3.46 16.67 -26.38
CA THR A 295 4.47 17.73 -26.49
C THR A 295 3.92 19.10 -26.12
N LYS A 296 4.80 20.10 -25.96
CA LYS A 296 4.41 21.48 -25.63
C LYS A 296 5.32 22.51 -26.29
N ASP A 297 4.78 23.70 -26.52
CA ASP A 297 5.52 24.91 -26.87
C ASP A 297 5.19 26.04 -25.88
N TYR A 298 6.16 26.95 -25.67
CA TYR A 298 5.94 28.20 -24.93
C TYR A 298 6.08 29.38 -25.88
N PHE A 299 5.15 30.33 -25.80
CA PHE A 299 5.21 31.57 -26.58
C PHE A 299 5.05 32.79 -25.67
N LYS A 300 5.79 33.86 -25.94
CA LYS A 300 5.71 35.11 -25.18
C LYS A 300 4.45 35.90 -25.53
N LEU A 301 3.95 36.61 -24.52
CA LEU A 301 2.82 37.52 -24.64
C LEU A 301 3.25 38.97 -24.38
N SER A 302 2.65 39.89 -25.12
CA SER A 302 2.60 41.32 -24.80
C SER A 302 1.15 41.79 -24.79
N ASP A 303 0.82 42.76 -23.93
CA ASP A 303 -0.53 43.32 -23.85
C ASP A 303 -0.97 43.89 -25.20
N SER A 304 -2.25 43.67 -25.54
CA SER A 304 -2.89 44.24 -26.73
C SER A 304 -4.16 44.98 -26.31
N SER A 305 -4.39 46.13 -26.93
CA SER A 305 -5.64 46.90 -26.81
C SER A 305 -6.35 47.07 -28.16
N GLU A 306 -5.91 46.34 -29.19
CA GLU A 306 -6.41 46.47 -30.57
C GLU A 306 -7.72 45.67 -30.82
N GLY A 307 -8.10 44.79 -29.89
CA GLY A 307 -9.18 43.81 -30.06
C GLY A 307 -10.52 44.10 -29.36
N LEU A 308 -11.27 43.03 -29.10
CA LEU A 308 -12.61 43.07 -28.52
C LEU A 308 -12.62 43.63 -27.07
N SER A 309 -13.54 44.55 -26.76
CA SER A 309 -13.59 45.24 -25.46
C SER A 309 -13.93 44.35 -24.26
N ASN A 310 -14.51 43.17 -24.51
CA ASN A 310 -15.07 42.29 -23.47
C ASN A 310 -14.21 41.06 -23.20
N VAL A 311 -12.97 41.02 -23.70
CA VAL A 311 -12.04 39.91 -23.49
C VAL A 311 -10.64 40.48 -23.25
N LYS A 312 -9.84 39.79 -22.46
CA LYS A 312 -8.44 40.16 -22.30
C LYS A 312 -7.64 39.67 -23.50
N GLU A 313 -6.94 40.58 -24.16
CA GLU A 313 -6.20 40.28 -25.37
C GLU A 313 -4.69 40.45 -25.20
N TYR A 314 -3.94 39.56 -25.83
CA TYR A 314 -2.50 39.63 -25.96
C TYR A 314 -2.07 39.44 -27.41
N THR A 315 -0.92 39.99 -27.77
CA THR A 315 -0.16 39.56 -28.95
C THR A 315 0.78 38.43 -28.54
N VAL A 316 0.73 37.31 -29.26
CA VAL A 316 1.74 36.26 -29.19
C VAL A 316 2.97 36.74 -29.98
N THR A 317 3.89 37.39 -29.29
CA THR A 317 4.98 38.18 -29.91
C THR A 317 5.81 37.35 -30.90
N ASP A 318 6.05 36.08 -30.57
CA ASP A 318 6.88 35.18 -31.40
C ASP A 318 6.21 34.79 -32.73
N LEU A 319 4.88 34.91 -32.81
CA LEU A 319 4.07 34.46 -33.94
C LEU A 319 3.35 35.60 -34.69
N GLY A 320 3.27 36.80 -34.09
CA GLY A 320 2.53 37.92 -34.65
C GLY A 320 1.02 37.69 -34.76
N ILE A 321 0.48 36.81 -33.90
CA ILE A 321 -0.95 36.47 -33.83
C ILE A 321 -1.59 36.93 -32.52
N THR A 322 -2.91 37.08 -32.53
CA THR A 322 -3.70 37.40 -31.33
C THR A 322 -3.91 36.15 -30.46
N TYR A 323 -3.91 36.33 -29.14
CA TYR A 323 -4.37 35.34 -28.16
C TYR A 323 -5.36 35.99 -27.19
N THR A 324 -6.47 35.29 -26.91
CA THR A 324 -7.38 35.62 -25.82
C THR A 324 -7.61 34.37 -24.97
N PRO A 325 -7.47 34.43 -23.64
CA PRO A 325 -7.94 33.37 -22.76
C PRO A 325 -9.42 33.09 -23.02
N ASN A 326 -9.85 31.85 -22.81
CA ASN A 326 -11.26 31.48 -22.90
C ASN A 326 -12.03 31.93 -21.65
N ILE A 327 -12.02 33.23 -21.35
CA ILE A 327 -12.70 33.87 -20.22
C ILE A 327 -13.24 35.20 -20.74
N VAL A 328 -14.52 35.50 -20.52
CA VAL A 328 -15.09 36.80 -20.91
C VAL A 328 -14.85 37.78 -19.77
N GLN A 329 -14.32 38.96 -20.10
CA GLN A 329 -14.09 40.04 -19.15
C GLN A 329 -15.41 40.75 -18.83
N LYS A 330 -16.13 40.21 -17.85
CA LYS A 330 -17.40 40.73 -17.31
C LYS A 330 -17.26 41.03 -15.83
N ASP A 331 -18.10 41.97 -15.35
CA ASP A 331 -18.25 42.17 -13.91
C ASP A 331 -19.12 41.07 -13.30
N HIS A 332 -18.46 40.15 -12.59
CA HIS A 332 -19.10 39.07 -11.83
C HIS A 332 -19.09 39.33 -10.32
N SER A 333 -18.79 40.56 -9.87
CA SER A 333 -18.60 40.88 -8.46
C SER A 333 -19.81 40.47 -7.60
N SER A 334 -21.03 40.65 -8.10
CA SER A 334 -22.24 40.24 -7.38
C SER A 334 -22.33 38.73 -7.16
N LEU A 335 -22.03 37.93 -8.20
CA LEU A 335 -22.05 36.47 -8.10
C LEU A 335 -20.91 35.96 -7.22
N ILE A 336 -19.70 36.49 -7.40
CA ILE A 336 -18.52 36.16 -6.59
C ILE A 336 -18.80 36.45 -5.12
N ASN A 337 -19.27 37.66 -4.79
CA ASN A 337 -19.61 38.02 -3.41
C ASN A 337 -20.71 37.14 -2.84
N GLY A 338 -21.76 36.83 -3.62
CA GLY A 338 -22.82 35.92 -3.18
C GLY A 338 -22.32 34.51 -2.85
N ILE A 339 -21.44 33.95 -3.69
CA ILE A 339 -20.81 32.64 -3.41
C ILE A 339 -19.91 32.72 -2.18
N VAL A 340 -19.09 33.76 -2.07
CA VAL A 340 -18.22 33.98 -0.89
C VAL A 340 -19.07 34.07 0.37
N ASP A 341 -20.17 34.81 0.37
CA ASP A 341 -21.07 34.98 1.51
C ASP A 341 -21.74 33.66 1.92
N ILE A 342 -22.02 32.76 0.97
CA ILE A 342 -22.51 31.40 1.24
C ILE A 342 -21.43 30.53 1.91
N LEU A 343 -20.20 30.59 1.41
CA LEU A 343 -19.11 29.69 1.83
C LEU A 343 -18.36 30.17 3.08
N LYS A 344 -18.27 31.49 3.30
CA LYS A 344 -17.51 32.12 4.38
C LYS A 344 -17.99 31.74 5.80
N PRO A 345 -19.27 31.52 6.09
CA PRO A 345 -19.72 31.09 7.42
C PRO A 345 -19.45 29.61 7.75
N ILE A 346 -19.07 28.79 6.75
CA ILE A 346 -18.91 27.35 6.95
C ILE A 346 -17.54 27.04 7.52
N GLU A 347 -17.51 26.48 8.72
CA GLU A 347 -16.30 25.98 9.38
C GLU A 347 -16.09 24.49 9.13
N LEU A 348 -14.85 24.00 9.19
CA LEU A 348 -14.56 22.57 9.01
C LEU A 348 -15.28 21.71 10.06
N GLN A 349 -15.38 22.20 11.30
CA GLN A 349 -16.05 21.53 12.41
C GLN A 349 -17.50 22.01 12.57
N SER A 350 -18.31 21.90 11.52
CA SER A 350 -19.69 22.40 11.49
C SER A 350 -20.72 21.34 11.05
N ASP A 351 -21.99 21.55 11.42
CA ASP A 351 -23.08 20.63 11.06
C ASP A 351 -23.24 20.39 9.54
N PRO A 352 -23.06 21.38 8.64
CA PRO A 352 -23.02 21.13 7.20
C PRO A 352 -21.96 20.10 6.78
N ILE A 353 -20.75 20.16 7.35
CA ILE A 353 -19.68 19.19 7.06
C ILE A 353 -20.02 17.82 7.64
N TYR A 354 -20.47 17.77 8.89
CA TYR A 354 -20.87 16.52 9.56
C TYR A 354 -21.97 15.79 8.81
N GLN A 355 -23.02 16.50 8.38
CA GLN A 355 -24.12 15.93 7.61
C GLN A 355 -23.64 15.45 6.24
N LYS A 356 -22.81 16.24 5.55
CA LYS A 356 -22.31 15.87 4.21
C LYS A 356 -21.51 14.58 4.22
N LEU A 357 -20.68 14.38 5.24
CA LEU A 357 -19.82 13.20 5.38
C LEU A 357 -20.48 12.05 6.16
N GLY A 358 -21.74 12.20 6.58
CA GLY A 358 -22.44 11.17 7.37
C GLY A 358 -21.84 10.95 8.77
N ARG A 359 -21.14 11.96 9.32
CA ARG A 359 -20.50 11.92 10.64
C ARG A 359 -21.36 12.68 11.65
N THR A 360 -22.55 12.18 11.96
CA THR A 360 -23.50 12.85 12.87
C THR A 360 -23.56 12.27 14.30
N GLY A 361 -22.82 11.18 14.56
CA GLY A 361 -22.74 10.55 15.88
C GLY A 361 -21.86 11.30 16.89
N GLY A 362 -21.77 10.79 18.12
CA GLY A 362 -21.02 11.43 19.23
C GLY A 362 -19.52 11.65 18.96
N ASN A 363 -18.91 10.90 18.04
CA ASN A 363 -17.50 11.04 17.66
C ASN A 363 -17.27 11.96 16.43
N LYS A 364 -18.27 12.77 16.04
CA LYS A 364 -18.24 13.56 14.80
C LYS A 364 -17.02 14.47 14.66
N VAL A 365 -16.63 15.16 15.73
CA VAL A 365 -15.48 16.08 15.73
C VAL A 365 -14.20 15.34 15.37
N ASN A 366 -13.89 14.24 16.07
CA ASN A 366 -12.68 13.45 15.80
C ASN A 366 -12.72 12.79 14.43
N ALA A 367 -13.91 12.38 13.94
CA ALA A 367 -14.03 11.82 12.60
C ALA A 367 -13.56 12.81 11.52
N ILE A 368 -13.88 14.11 11.67
CA ILE A 368 -13.39 15.16 10.77
C ILE A 368 -11.91 15.46 11.02
N LYS A 369 -11.46 15.55 12.28
CA LYS A 369 -10.03 15.77 12.60
C LYS A 369 -9.13 14.67 12.04
N ASN A 370 -9.62 13.44 11.96
CA ASN A 370 -8.89 12.29 11.39
C ASN A 370 -8.70 12.40 9.86
N LEU A 371 -9.26 13.41 9.19
CA LEU A 371 -8.95 13.72 7.79
C LEU A 371 -7.71 14.62 7.65
N TYR A 372 -7.29 15.30 8.72
CA TYR A 372 -6.13 16.20 8.75
C TYR A 372 -6.19 17.29 7.67
N LEU A 373 -7.34 17.95 7.56
CA LEU A 373 -7.60 18.97 6.54
C LEU A 373 -7.57 20.39 7.09
N GLU A 374 -7.43 20.59 8.40
CA GLU A 374 -7.50 21.88 9.09
C GLU A 374 -6.61 22.95 8.45
N GLU A 375 -5.30 22.72 8.30
CA GLU A 375 -4.37 23.72 7.77
C GLU A 375 -4.67 24.06 6.29
N SER A 376 -5.12 23.07 5.52
CA SER A 376 -5.51 23.30 4.11
C SER A 376 -6.86 24.02 4.02
N PHE A 377 -7.79 23.73 4.93
CA PHE A 377 -9.09 24.38 4.99
C PHE A 377 -8.90 25.86 5.34
N ASP A 378 -8.06 26.15 6.35
CA ASP A 378 -7.71 27.53 6.72
C ASP A 378 -7.06 28.27 5.55
N ALA A 379 -6.16 27.62 4.81
CA ALA A 379 -5.57 28.20 3.60
C ALA A 379 -6.62 28.49 2.51
N VAL A 380 -7.60 27.62 2.30
CA VAL A 380 -8.73 27.85 1.38
C VAL A 380 -9.61 29.00 1.86
N LYS A 381 -9.92 29.06 3.16
CA LYS A 381 -10.75 30.13 3.75
C LYS A 381 -10.08 31.50 3.65
N ASN A 382 -8.78 31.58 3.92
CA ASN A 382 -8.00 32.81 3.83
C ASN A 382 -7.88 33.34 2.39
N ASN A 383 -7.98 32.46 1.39
CA ASN A 383 -7.90 32.80 -0.03
C ASN A 383 -9.24 32.65 -0.78
N LEU A 384 -10.36 32.58 -0.05
CA LEU A 384 -11.65 32.17 -0.59
C LEU A 384 -12.12 33.07 -1.73
N THR A 385 -11.99 34.39 -1.61
CA THR A 385 -12.37 35.32 -2.67
C THR A 385 -11.61 35.06 -3.97
N SER A 386 -10.29 34.87 -3.90
CA SER A 386 -9.47 34.57 -5.10
C SER A 386 -9.85 33.22 -5.73
N LEU A 387 -10.06 32.19 -4.91
CA LEU A 387 -10.48 30.86 -5.40
C LEU A 387 -11.87 30.90 -6.04
N VAL A 388 -12.80 31.67 -5.48
CA VAL A 388 -14.15 31.85 -6.05
C VAL A 388 -14.10 32.68 -7.33
N THR A 389 -13.29 33.73 -7.40
CA THR A 389 -13.07 34.47 -8.65
C THR A 389 -12.60 33.55 -9.76
N LYS A 390 -11.55 32.76 -9.52
CA LYS A 390 -11.03 31.76 -10.47
C LYS A 390 -12.10 30.75 -10.86
N LEU A 391 -12.87 30.23 -9.90
CA LEU A 391 -13.97 29.31 -10.18
C LEU A 391 -14.99 29.94 -11.14
N VAL A 392 -15.52 31.12 -10.81
CA VAL A 392 -16.56 31.81 -11.60
C VAL A 392 -16.05 32.14 -13.00
N GLU A 393 -14.80 32.61 -13.13
CA GLU A 393 -14.20 32.95 -14.42
C GLU A 393 -13.99 31.71 -15.32
N ASN A 394 -13.72 30.54 -14.74
CA ASN A 394 -13.63 29.29 -15.52
C ASN A 394 -14.99 28.62 -15.77
N GLU A 395 -16.08 29.05 -15.11
CA GLU A 395 -17.47 28.66 -15.42
C GLU A 395 -18.11 29.54 -16.50
N ASP A 396 -17.50 30.69 -16.80
CA ASP A 396 -18.14 31.84 -17.48
C ASP A 396 -18.63 31.58 -18.92
N HIS A 397 -18.24 30.48 -19.56
CA HIS A 397 -18.84 30.05 -20.84
C HIS A 397 -20.38 29.87 -20.72
N GLN A 398 -20.92 29.75 -19.50
CA GLN A 398 -22.35 29.52 -19.21
C GLN A 398 -23.08 30.72 -18.59
N LEU A 399 -22.38 31.81 -18.24
CA LEU A 399 -22.96 32.88 -17.41
C LEU A 399 -23.38 34.11 -18.20
N ASN A 400 -24.65 34.09 -18.61
CA ASN A 400 -25.38 35.32 -18.91
C ASN A 400 -25.56 36.13 -17.61
N GLN A 401 -25.48 37.47 -17.67
CA GLN A 401 -25.80 38.37 -16.55
C GLN A 401 -27.29 38.33 -16.13
N SER A 402 -28.04 37.31 -16.54
CA SER A 402 -29.41 37.13 -16.11
C SER A 402 -29.43 36.84 -14.62
N PRO A 403 -30.20 37.61 -13.81
CA PRO A 403 -30.37 37.33 -12.39
C PRO A 403 -30.80 35.88 -12.11
N ALA A 404 -31.58 35.27 -13.00
CA ALA A 404 -32.02 33.88 -12.86
C ALA A 404 -30.88 32.87 -13.01
N ALA A 405 -29.91 33.12 -13.90
CA ALA A 405 -28.75 32.25 -14.10
C ALA A 405 -27.78 32.36 -12.90
N GLN A 406 -27.53 33.58 -12.43
CA GLN A 406 -26.74 33.82 -11.22
C GLN A 406 -27.39 33.16 -9.99
N GLN A 407 -28.71 33.28 -9.82
CA GLN A 407 -29.42 32.64 -8.73
C GLN A 407 -29.33 31.11 -8.80
N MET A 408 -29.40 30.51 -9.99
CA MET A 408 -29.24 29.06 -10.15
C MET A 408 -27.85 28.57 -9.70
N ILE A 409 -26.78 29.33 -9.96
CA ILE A 409 -25.45 29.02 -9.42
C ILE A 409 -25.42 29.18 -7.90
N LEU A 410 -25.96 30.28 -7.37
CA LEU A 410 -26.02 30.50 -5.93
C LEU A 410 -26.79 29.37 -5.22
N ASP A 411 -27.90 28.91 -5.78
CA ASP A 411 -28.68 27.77 -5.27
C ASP A 411 -27.89 26.46 -5.34
N LYS A 412 -27.16 26.22 -6.44
CA LYS A 412 -26.27 25.04 -6.59
C LYS A 412 -25.16 25.07 -5.54
N VAL A 413 -24.52 26.23 -5.32
CA VAL A 413 -23.48 26.42 -4.31
C VAL A 413 -24.07 26.26 -2.91
N GLU A 414 -25.19 26.89 -2.59
CA GLU A 414 -25.85 26.78 -1.27
C GLU A 414 -26.19 25.33 -0.93
N LYS A 415 -26.72 24.57 -1.90
CA LYS A 415 -27.02 23.14 -1.75
C LYS A 415 -25.76 22.27 -1.54
N ASN A 416 -24.61 22.70 -2.06
CA ASN A 416 -23.38 21.89 -2.09
C ASN A 416 -22.17 22.51 -1.36
N LYS A 417 -22.36 23.57 -0.59
CA LYS A 417 -21.29 24.37 0.04
C LYS A 417 -20.24 23.58 0.80
N ALA A 418 -20.68 22.58 1.57
CA ALA A 418 -19.79 21.67 2.29
C ALA A 418 -18.91 20.85 1.32
N ALA A 419 -19.50 20.31 0.26
CA ALA A 419 -18.79 19.52 -0.74
C ALA A 419 -17.78 20.38 -1.52
N LEU A 420 -18.18 21.58 -1.94
CA LEU A 420 -17.31 22.50 -2.67
C LEU A 420 -16.07 22.88 -1.84
N LEU A 421 -16.25 23.26 -0.57
CA LEU A 421 -15.13 23.60 0.32
C LEU A 421 -14.20 22.40 0.56
N LEU A 422 -14.75 21.20 0.75
CA LEU A 422 -13.95 19.98 0.92
C LEU A 422 -13.16 19.61 -0.35
N GLY A 423 -13.75 19.79 -1.53
CA GLY A 423 -13.08 19.57 -2.82
C GLY A 423 -11.90 20.51 -3.03
N LEU A 424 -12.10 21.82 -2.79
CA LEU A 424 -11.04 22.83 -2.82
C LEU A 424 -9.93 22.50 -1.80
N THR A 425 -10.33 22.14 -0.57
CA THR A 425 -9.40 21.82 0.52
C THR A 425 -8.54 20.60 0.22
N TYR A 426 -9.13 19.55 -0.34
CA TYR A 426 -8.42 18.32 -0.69
C TYR A 426 -7.40 18.55 -1.81
N LEU A 427 -7.82 19.21 -2.90
CA LEU A 427 -6.93 19.50 -4.02
C LEU A 427 -5.81 20.46 -3.62
N ASN A 428 -6.10 21.48 -2.82
CA ASN A 428 -5.09 22.40 -2.29
C ASN A 428 -4.02 21.67 -1.46
N ARG A 429 -4.41 20.63 -0.72
CA ARG A 429 -3.50 19.87 0.15
C ARG A 429 -2.58 18.92 -0.62
N TYR A 430 -3.11 18.17 -1.58
CA TYR A 430 -2.40 17.01 -2.15
C TYR A 430 -1.92 17.20 -3.60
N TYR A 431 -2.30 18.28 -4.29
CA TYR A 431 -1.97 18.49 -5.70
C TYR A 431 -1.08 19.72 -5.94
N GLY A 432 -0.38 20.20 -4.91
CA GLY A 432 0.73 21.15 -4.99
C GLY A 432 2.03 20.55 -5.55
N VAL A 433 1.92 19.58 -6.46
CA VAL A 433 3.06 18.81 -6.98
C VAL A 433 3.90 19.66 -7.92
N LYS A 434 5.22 19.65 -7.69
CA LYS A 434 6.20 20.36 -8.51
C LYS A 434 6.77 19.47 -9.61
N PHE A 435 6.94 20.05 -10.78
CA PHE A 435 7.66 19.49 -11.92
C PHE A 435 8.62 20.56 -12.41
N ASP A 436 9.89 20.44 -12.00
CA ASP A 436 10.88 21.50 -12.18
C ASP A 436 10.35 22.83 -11.59
N ASP A 437 10.35 23.93 -12.34
CA ASP A 437 9.83 25.23 -11.90
C ASP A 437 8.29 25.35 -11.85
N VAL A 438 7.56 24.34 -12.34
CA VAL A 438 6.09 24.41 -12.51
C VAL A 438 5.36 23.70 -11.36
N ASN A 439 4.29 24.31 -10.86
CA ASN A 439 3.36 23.69 -9.90
C ASN A 439 1.99 23.46 -10.53
N ILE A 440 1.47 22.23 -10.49
CA ILE A 440 0.22 21.86 -11.18
C ILE A 440 -1.06 22.14 -10.37
N LYS A 441 -0.96 22.72 -9.17
CA LYS A 441 -2.13 22.97 -8.29
C LYS A 441 -3.25 23.73 -9.00
N GLU A 442 -2.89 24.82 -9.69
CA GLU A 442 -3.83 25.65 -10.45
C GLU A 442 -4.54 24.86 -11.54
N LEU A 443 -3.81 23.99 -12.25
CA LEU A 443 -4.41 23.12 -13.27
C LEU A 443 -5.39 22.13 -12.65
N MET A 444 -5.00 21.53 -11.52
CA MET A 444 -5.83 20.55 -10.83
C MET A 444 -7.10 21.16 -10.24
N LEU A 445 -7.07 22.43 -9.84
CA LEU A 445 -8.24 23.15 -9.35
C LEU A 445 -9.17 23.60 -10.46
N PHE A 446 -8.64 24.25 -11.52
CA PHE A 446 -9.45 25.07 -12.43
C PHE A 446 -9.33 24.73 -13.92
N LYS A 447 -8.37 23.90 -14.35
CA LYS A 447 -8.12 23.61 -15.77
C LYS A 447 -8.15 22.10 -16.10
N PRO A 448 -9.28 21.39 -15.91
CA PRO A 448 -9.40 20.00 -16.39
C PRO A 448 -9.27 19.89 -17.92
N ASP A 449 -9.57 20.98 -18.64
CA ASP A 449 -9.38 21.13 -20.08
C ASP A 449 -7.91 21.04 -20.50
N PHE A 450 -6.97 21.37 -19.59
CA PHE A 450 -5.54 21.14 -19.81
C PHE A 450 -5.23 19.68 -20.16
N TYR A 451 -6.01 18.75 -19.61
CA TYR A 451 -5.93 17.31 -19.87
C TYR A 451 -6.98 16.83 -20.87
N GLY A 452 -7.62 17.73 -21.62
CA GLY A 452 -8.55 17.41 -22.70
C GLY A 452 -9.99 17.17 -22.29
N ASN A 453 -10.37 17.46 -21.03
CA ASN A 453 -11.74 17.30 -20.55
C ASN A 453 -12.40 18.66 -20.34
N ASN A 454 -13.38 18.99 -21.20
CA ASN A 454 -14.20 20.18 -21.02
C ASN A 454 -15.40 19.83 -20.12
N VAL A 455 -15.28 20.12 -18.82
CA VAL A 455 -16.26 19.78 -17.78
C VAL A 455 -16.55 20.99 -16.91
N ASP A 456 -17.75 21.06 -16.33
CA ASP A 456 -18.13 22.05 -15.31
C ASP A 456 -17.23 21.88 -14.07
N VAL A 457 -16.44 22.93 -13.77
CA VAL A 457 -15.42 22.94 -12.73
C VAL A 457 -16.07 22.89 -11.34
N LEU A 458 -17.20 23.57 -11.16
CA LEU A 458 -18.01 23.57 -9.95
C LEU A 458 -18.53 22.16 -9.63
N ASP A 459 -19.13 21.46 -10.59
CA ASP A 459 -19.64 20.10 -10.44
C ASP A 459 -18.49 19.12 -10.16
N ARG A 460 -17.35 19.29 -10.82
CA ARG A 460 -16.14 18.52 -10.53
C ARG A 460 -15.67 18.70 -9.09
N LEU A 461 -15.56 19.94 -8.61
CA LEU A 461 -15.13 20.22 -7.22
C LEU A 461 -16.15 19.69 -6.20
N ILE A 462 -17.45 19.82 -6.48
CA ILE A 462 -18.52 19.24 -5.65
C ILE A 462 -18.40 17.73 -5.58
N GLU A 463 -18.11 17.05 -6.69
CA GLU A 463 -17.96 15.59 -6.72
C GLU A 463 -16.76 15.13 -5.88
N ILE A 464 -15.62 15.80 -6.01
CA ILE A 464 -14.41 15.49 -5.25
C ILE A 464 -14.71 15.58 -3.75
N GLY A 465 -15.32 16.67 -3.27
CA GLY A 465 -15.67 16.81 -1.85
C GLY A 465 -16.97 16.12 -1.43
N SER A 466 -17.58 15.28 -2.28
CA SER A 466 -18.92 14.75 -2.02
C SER A 466 -18.97 13.65 -0.95
N LYS A 467 -17.86 12.94 -0.70
CA LYS A 467 -17.78 11.80 0.22
C LYS A 467 -16.40 11.72 0.85
N GLU A 468 -16.33 11.20 2.07
CA GLU A 468 -15.09 11.06 2.84
C GLU A 468 -14.02 10.24 2.10
N ASN A 469 -14.45 9.17 1.42
CA ASN A 469 -13.58 8.28 0.65
C ASN A 469 -12.76 9.01 -0.42
N ASN A 470 -13.31 10.08 -1.00
CA ASN A 470 -12.66 10.85 -2.05
C ASN A 470 -11.59 11.81 -1.51
N ILE A 471 -11.66 12.15 -0.22
CA ILE A 471 -10.85 13.19 0.41
C ILE A 471 -9.94 12.69 1.55
N SER A 472 -9.88 11.37 1.76
CA SER A 472 -9.07 10.76 2.81
C SER A 472 -7.59 10.70 2.42
N GLY A 473 -6.69 11.15 3.30
CA GLY A 473 -5.24 11.11 3.09
C GLY A 473 -4.67 9.69 2.87
N SER A 474 -5.26 8.70 3.55
CA SER A 474 -4.87 7.29 3.45
C SER A 474 -5.24 6.64 2.11
N ARG A 475 -6.09 7.32 1.32
CA ARG A 475 -6.63 6.85 0.05
C ARG A 475 -6.21 7.71 -1.13
N THR A 476 -5.19 8.56 -0.99
CA THR A 476 -4.77 9.50 -2.06
C THR A 476 -4.56 8.84 -3.43
N TYR A 477 -3.95 7.66 -3.46
CA TYR A 477 -3.77 6.88 -4.70
C TYR A 477 -5.10 6.37 -5.27
N ASP A 478 -5.90 5.67 -4.45
CA ASP A 478 -7.15 5.04 -4.90
C ASP A 478 -8.21 6.10 -5.25
N ALA A 479 -8.29 7.16 -4.46
CA ALA A 479 -9.18 8.29 -4.70
C ALA A 479 -8.88 8.94 -6.05
N PHE A 480 -7.61 9.07 -6.45
CA PHE A 480 -7.28 9.55 -7.79
C PHE A 480 -7.94 8.67 -8.87
N GLY A 481 -7.73 7.36 -8.82
CA GLY A 481 -8.30 6.41 -9.79
C GLY A 481 -9.84 6.42 -9.82
N GLU A 482 -10.46 6.58 -8.65
CA GLU A 482 -11.92 6.50 -8.50
C GLU A 482 -12.66 7.78 -8.90
N VAL A 483 -12.10 8.98 -8.61
CA VAL A 483 -12.83 10.26 -8.80
C VAL A 483 -12.12 11.25 -9.71
N LEU A 484 -10.79 11.24 -9.81
CA LEU A 484 -10.04 12.24 -10.57
C LEU A 484 -9.61 11.75 -11.95
N ALA A 485 -9.30 10.47 -12.12
CA ALA A 485 -8.76 9.90 -13.36
C ALA A 485 -9.61 10.25 -14.60
N LYS A 486 -10.94 10.20 -14.47
CA LYS A 486 -11.90 10.54 -15.54
C LYS A 486 -11.84 11.99 -16.03
N TYR A 487 -11.19 12.88 -15.27
CA TYR A 487 -10.95 14.28 -15.64
C TYR A 487 -9.53 14.52 -16.14
N THR A 488 -8.74 13.46 -16.32
CA THR A 488 -7.36 13.51 -16.80
C THR A 488 -7.18 12.61 -18.02
N LYS A 489 -5.95 12.49 -18.53
CA LYS A 489 -5.57 11.52 -19.57
C LYS A 489 -5.06 10.18 -19.02
N SER A 490 -5.12 9.99 -17.71
CA SER A 490 -4.42 8.90 -17.03
C SER A 490 -5.40 8.04 -16.25
N GLY A 491 -5.20 6.72 -16.28
CA GLY A 491 -6.06 5.77 -15.59
C GLY A 491 -5.80 5.68 -14.08
N ASP A 492 -4.58 6.03 -13.64
CA ASP A 492 -4.20 6.08 -12.24
C ASP A 492 -3.21 7.21 -11.92
N LEU A 493 -2.87 7.35 -10.62
CA LEU A 493 -2.01 8.42 -10.13
C LEU A 493 -0.58 8.31 -10.69
N ASN A 494 -0.04 7.11 -10.88
CA ASN A 494 1.33 6.96 -11.38
C ASN A 494 1.44 7.40 -12.84
N ASP A 495 0.48 6.99 -13.66
CA ASP A 495 0.41 7.41 -15.06
C ASP A 495 0.23 8.93 -15.16
N PHE A 496 -0.56 9.51 -14.24
CA PHE A 496 -0.78 10.96 -14.19
C PHE A 496 0.49 11.74 -13.83
N LEU A 497 1.22 11.31 -12.80
CA LEU A 497 2.48 11.93 -12.42
C LEU A 497 3.54 11.76 -13.53
N ASN A 498 3.61 10.58 -14.17
CA ASN A 498 4.54 10.34 -15.28
C ASN A 498 4.20 11.14 -16.54
N TYR A 499 2.91 11.33 -16.82
CA TYR A 499 2.47 12.22 -17.90
C TYR A 499 3.01 13.63 -17.67
N ASN A 500 2.79 14.19 -16.49
CA ASN A 500 3.26 15.53 -16.14
C ASN A 500 4.79 15.62 -16.07
N ARG A 501 5.49 14.58 -15.60
CA ARG A 501 6.95 14.51 -15.65
C ARG A 501 7.47 14.64 -17.07
N LYS A 502 6.96 13.82 -18.00
CA LYS A 502 7.34 13.88 -19.43
C LYS A 502 7.03 15.24 -20.03
N LEU A 503 5.91 15.82 -19.61
CA LEU A 503 5.47 17.10 -20.14
C LEU A 503 6.32 18.25 -19.62
N PHE A 504 6.69 18.31 -18.34
CA PHE A 504 7.26 19.51 -17.74
C PHE A 504 8.73 19.42 -17.39
N THR A 505 9.34 18.24 -17.38
CA THR A 505 10.73 18.04 -16.95
C THR A 505 11.56 17.35 -18.02
N THR A 506 12.89 17.43 -17.88
CA THR A 506 13.85 16.65 -18.67
C THR A 506 14.34 15.39 -17.96
N ILE A 507 13.82 15.09 -16.77
CA ILE A 507 14.26 13.93 -15.98
C ILE A 507 13.62 12.68 -16.56
N ASP A 508 14.41 11.72 -17.03
CA ASP A 508 13.93 10.63 -17.89
C ASP A 508 13.02 9.61 -17.19
N ASN A 509 13.15 9.42 -15.88
CA ASN A 509 12.43 8.40 -15.13
C ASN A 509 11.73 8.95 -13.86
N MET A 510 10.73 8.21 -13.40
CA MET A 510 9.89 8.61 -12.27
C MET A 510 10.62 8.67 -10.93
N ASN A 511 11.60 7.79 -10.72
CA ASN A 511 12.30 7.74 -9.45
C ASN A 511 13.16 8.99 -9.23
N ASP A 512 13.94 9.37 -10.24
CA ASP A 512 14.78 10.57 -10.18
C ASP A 512 13.92 11.83 -10.08
N TRP A 513 12.79 11.87 -10.79
CA TRP A 513 11.85 12.99 -10.67
C TRP A 513 11.26 13.07 -9.26
N PHE A 514 10.87 11.95 -8.66
CA PHE A 514 10.32 11.96 -7.31
C PHE A 514 11.35 12.46 -6.28
N ILE A 515 12.59 12.00 -6.38
CA ILE A 515 13.69 12.47 -5.53
C ILE A 515 13.90 13.99 -5.72
N ASP A 516 13.94 14.46 -6.96
CA ASP A 516 14.10 15.88 -7.27
C ASP A 516 12.92 16.73 -6.77
N ALA A 517 11.69 16.30 -7.02
CA ALA A 517 10.46 17.00 -6.62
C ALA A 517 10.28 17.09 -5.09
N THR A 518 10.92 16.21 -4.33
CA THR A 518 10.82 16.14 -2.86
C THR A 518 12.07 16.62 -2.11
N LYS A 519 13.18 16.93 -2.81
CA LYS A 519 14.53 17.16 -2.24
C LYS A 519 14.61 18.22 -1.14
N ASP A 520 13.72 19.21 -1.15
CA ASP A 520 13.69 20.28 -0.15
C ASP A 520 13.25 19.79 1.24
N LYS A 521 12.51 18.67 1.29
CA LYS A 521 11.84 18.15 2.50
C LYS A 521 12.07 16.67 2.75
N VAL A 522 12.53 15.90 1.76
CA VAL A 522 12.74 14.46 1.85
C VAL A 522 14.16 14.11 1.39
N TYR A 523 14.91 13.42 2.25
CA TYR A 523 16.18 12.81 1.87
C TYR A 523 15.96 11.33 1.59
N VAL A 524 16.17 10.92 0.34
CA VAL A 524 15.98 9.54 -0.09
C VAL A 524 17.34 8.85 -0.20
N VAL A 525 17.54 7.80 0.60
CA VAL A 525 18.73 6.96 0.54
C VAL A 525 18.34 5.60 -0.03
N GLU A 526 18.77 5.35 -1.26
CA GLU A 526 18.58 4.07 -1.94
C GLU A 526 19.84 3.22 -1.76
N LYS A 527 19.68 1.99 -1.26
CA LYS A 527 20.78 1.04 -1.10
C LYS A 527 20.52 -0.20 -1.95
N ALA A 528 21.15 -0.23 -3.12
CA ALA A 528 21.30 -1.47 -3.88
C ALA A 528 22.14 -2.48 -3.08
N SER A 529 21.85 -3.76 -3.26
CA SER A 529 22.69 -4.82 -2.69
C SER A 529 24.10 -4.77 -3.26
N GLN A 530 25.08 -5.04 -2.41
CA GLN A 530 26.48 -5.19 -2.80
C GLN A 530 26.80 -6.63 -3.23
N ASN A 531 25.88 -7.58 -3.05
CA ASN A 531 26.06 -8.95 -3.50
C ASN A 531 25.96 -9.05 -5.02
N GLN A 532 26.83 -9.87 -5.61
CA GLN A 532 26.91 -10.04 -7.07
C GLN A 532 25.56 -10.49 -7.66
N GLY A 533 25.09 -9.75 -8.67
CA GLY A 533 23.82 -10.01 -9.36
C GLY A 533 22.56 -9.60 -8.60
N VAL A 534 22.67 -9.26 -7.31
CA VAL A 534 21.51 -8.91 -6.47
C VAL A 534 21.11 -7.45 -6.62
N GLY A 535 22.09 -6.56 -6.84
CA GLY A 535 21.85 -5.13 -7.04
C GLY A 535 20.97 -4.77 -8.24
N GLU A 536 20.65 -5.74 -9.11
CA GLU A 536 19.75 -5.59 -10.25
C GLU A 536 18.26 -5.71 -9.86
N HIS A 537 17.96 -6.27 -8.68
CA HIS A 537 16.59 -6.35 -8.18
C HIS A 537 16.05 -4.98 -7.76
N LYS A 538 14.72 -4.86 -7.68
CA LYS A 538 14.04 -3.62 -7.29
C LYS A 538 14.45 -3.17 -5.87
N TYR A 539 15.05 -1.99 -5.75
CA TYR A 539 15.36 -1.33 -4.47
C TYR A 539 15.02 0.17 -4.44
N ARG A 540 14.66 0.75 -5.60
CA ARG A 540 14.49 2.21 -5.72
C ARG A 540 13.23 2.66 -4.98
N ALA A 541 13.29 3.87 -4.42
CA ALA A 541 12.29 4.37 -3.50
C ALA A 541 10.92 4.52 -4.18
N TYR A 542 10.86 5.11 -5.36
CA TYR A 542 9.61 5.28 -6.09
C TYR A 542 9.03 3.94 -6.55
N ASP A 543 9.86 3.03 -7.05
CA ASP A 543 9.42 1.69 -7.43
C ASP A 543 8.75 0.97 -6.24
N ASN A 544 9.32 1.09 -5.04
CA ASN A 544 8.74 0.58 -3.81
C ASN A 544 7.49 1.35 -3.35
N LEU A 545 7.45 2.68 -3.49
CA LEU A 545 6.28 3.51 -3.18
C LEU A 545 5.07 3.16 -4.05
N THR A 546 5.28 2.72 -5.29
CA THR A 546 4.19 2.30 -6.19
C THR A 546 3.60 0.91 -5.87
N ARG A 547 3.90 0.31 -4.72
CA ARG A 547 3.47 -1.05 -4.35
C ARG A 547 2.70 -1.09 -3.02
N GLY A 548 1.57 -1.79 -3.04
CA GLY A 548 0.77 -2.09 -1.85
C GLY A 548 0.47 -0.88 -0.96
N LEU A 549 0.75 -1.02 0.34
CA LEU A 549 0.48 0.00 1.36
C LEU A 549 1.30 1.28 1.20
N HIS A 550 2.42 1.25 0.46
CA HIS A 550 3.32 2.41 0.34
C HIS A 550 2.74 3.50 -0.57
N ARG A 551 1.80 3.15 -1.46
CA ARG A 551 1.19 4.08 -2.45
C ARG A 551 0.55 5.30 -1.81
N LYS A 552 -0.01 5.13 -0.59
CA LYS A 552 -0.64 6.22 0.16
C LYS A 552 0.32 7.33 0.58
N MET A 553 1.64 7.09 0.51
CA MET A 553 2.67 8.05 0.89
C MET A 553 3.03 9.02 -0.24
N ILE A 554 2.72 8.70 -1.51
CA ILE A 554 3.21 9.45 -2.69
C ILE A 554 2.79 10.93 -2.63
N LEU A 555 1.49 11.22 -2.58
CA LEU A 555 1.02 12.61 -2.53
C LEU A 555 1.40 13.35 -1.24
N PRO A 556 1.28 12.75 -0.03
CA PRO A 556 1.76 13.40 1.18
C PRO A 556 3.24 13.80 1.13
N LEU A 557 4.13 12.94 0.61
CA LEU A 557 5.56 13.24 0.49
C LEU A 557 5.85 14.37 -0.52
N LEU A 558 5.08 14.46 -1.60
CA LEU A 558 5.19 15.53 -2.61
C LEU A 558 4.68 16.90 -2.13
N ASN A 559 4.01 16.96 -0.97
CA ASN A 559 3.33 18.17 -0.49
C ASN A 559 3.68 18.52 0.97
N LEU A 560 4.86 18.13 1.44
CA LEU A 560 5.35 18.51 2.77
C LEU A 560 5.62 20.01 2.87
N ASP A 561 5.27 20.61 4.02
CA ASP A 561 5.57 22.01 4.33
C ASP A 561 6.60 22.11 5.46
N LYS A 562 6.25 21.67 6.67
CA LYS A 562 7.12 21.81 7.85
C LYS A 562 7.93 20.57 8.17
N THR A 563 7.47 19.40 7.75
CA THR A 563 8.13 18.13 8.01
C THR A 563 9.40 17.97 7.18
N GLN A 564 10.45 17.47 7.81
CA GLN A 564 11.71 17.08 7.18
C GLN A 564 11.90 15.57 7.35
N MET A 565 11.60 14.83 6.29
CA MET A 565 11.61 13.36 6.25
C MET A 565 12.89 12.78 5.67
N PHE A 566 13.16 11.53 6.00
CA PHE A 566 14.06 10.68 5.24
C PHE A 566 13.41 9.32 4.94
N LEU A 567 13.82 8.74 3.81
CA LEU A 567 13.46 7.39 3.38
C LEU A 567 14.73 6.58 3.21
N ILE A 568 14.76 5.34 3.72
CA ILE A 568 15.81 4.37 3.41
C ILE A 568 15.14 3.23 2.65
N SER A 569 15.50 3.08 1.36
CA SER A 569 14.92 2.05 0.49
C SER A 569 15.92 0.95 0.16
N THR A 570 15.50 -0.30 0.35
CA THR A 570 16.26 -1.50 0.00
C THR A 570 15.37 -2.47 -0.80
N TYR A 571 15.86 -3.67 -1.09
CA TYR A 571 15.08 -4.71 -1.77
C TYR A 571 14.10 -5.47 -0.84
N ASP A 572 14.24 -5.36 0.49
CA ASP A 572 13.38 -6.05 1.47
C ASP A 572 12.58 -5.07 2.35
N THR A 573 13.10 -3.86 2.59
CA THR A 573 12.54 -2.89 3.54
C THR A 573 12.43 -1.46 2.97
N MET A 574 11.52 -0.68 3.55
CA MET A 574 11.46 0.77 3.40
C MET A 574 11.33 1.41 4.78
N SER A 575 12.36 2.13 5.24
CA SER A 575 12.32 2.87 6.50
C SER A 575 11.85 4.31 6.30
N TYR A 576 10.93 4.74 7.17
CA TYR A 576 10.33 6.07 7.17
C TYR A 576 10.64 6.79 8.48
N GLY A 577 11.37 7.90 8.42
CA GLY A 577 11.71 8.67 9.61
C GLY A 577 11.77 10.17 9.35
N THR A 578 12.02 10.94 10.42
CA THR A 578 12.05 12.41 10.37
C THR A 578 13.20 13.00 11.16
N ALA A 579 13.82 14.06 10.63
CA ALA A 579 14.79 14.87 11.37
C ALA A 579 14.12 15.62 12.54
N ASN A 580 12.83 15.94 12.40
CA ASN A 580 12.02 16.62 13.43
C ASN A 580 12.08 15.89 14.78
N LYS A 581 12.04 14.56 14.81
CA LYS A 581 12.12 13.77 16.05
C LYS A 581 13.40 14.03 16.85
N TYR A 582 14.50 14.31 16.14
CA TYR A 582 15.82 14.51 16.73
C TYR A 582 16.10 16.00 17.02
N ASN A 583 15.09 16.87 16.88
CA ASN A 583 15.23 18.33 16.98
C ASN A 583 16.41 18.88 16.14
N THR A 584 16.58 18.33 14.94
CA THR A 584 17.63 18.73 14.01
C THR A 584 17.05 19.01 12.63
N THR A 585 17.89 19.50 11.73
CA THR A 585 17.56 19.70 10.32
C THR A 585 17.97 18.50 9.50
N LEU A 586 17.25 18.23 8.41
CA LEU A 586 17.58 17.14 7.48
C LEU A 586 19.04 17.14 7.02
N GLU A 587 19.58 18.31 6.65
CA GLU A 587 20.95 18.44 6.13
C GLU A 587 22.02 17.99 7.13
N LYS A 588 21.87 18.38 8.39
CA LYS A 588 22.78 17.99 9.48
C LYS A 588 22.71 16.50 9.81
N PHE A 589 21.61 15.84 9.44
CA PHE A 589 21.32 14.46 9.85
C PHE A 589 21.60 13.42 8.76
N LYS A 590 21.94 13.86 7.54
CA LYS A 590 22.26 12.96 6.41
C LYS A 590 23.34 11.92 6.75
N PRO A 591 24.47 12.26 7.42
CA PRO A 591 25.50 11.27 7.74
C PRO A 591 25.00 10.12 8.61
N GLU A 592 24.16 10.41 9.60
CA GLU A 592 23.56 9.39 10.47
C GLU A 592 22.56 8.52 9.70
N ILE A 593 21.78 9.12 8.80
CA ILE A 593 20.83 8.40 7.93
C ILE A 593 21.60 7.47 6.98
N ASP A 594 22.67 7.95 6.35
CA ASP A 594 23.49 7.17 5.42
C ASP A 594 24.16 5.97 6.11
N LEU A 595 24.66 6.18 7.33
CA LEU A 595 25.24 5.13 8.15
C LEU A 595 24.20 4.09 8.56
N ALA A 596 22.99 4.53 8.95
CA ALA A 596 21.89 3.63 9.26
C ALA A 596 21.47 2.82 8.04
N ALA A 597 21.35 3.46 6.88
CA ALA A 597 21.03 2.80 5.62
C ALA A 597 22.09 1.76 5.25
N GLN A 598 23.38 2.07 5.44
CA GLN A 598 24.46 1.11 5.21
C GLN A 598 24.37 -0.10 6.14
N ARG A 599 24.08 0.11 7.43
CA ARG A 599 23.91 -0.99 8.40
C ARG A 599 22.71 -1.87 8.05
N GLN A 600 21.61 -1.28 7.60
CA GLN A 600 20.41 -2.02 7.18
C GLN A 600 20.70 -2.90 5.97
N ILE A 601 21.32 -2.37 4.91
CA ILE A 601 21.64 -3.17 3.71
C ILE A 601 22.71 -4.23 4.01
N ASN A 602 23.71 -3.94 4.86
CA ASN A 602 24.71 -4.92 5.29
C ASN A 602 24.05 -6.17 5.91
N TYR A 603 23.04 -5.97 6.77
CA TYR A 603 22.29 -7.06 7.39
C TYR A 603 21.48 -7.86 6.37
N LEU A 604 20.77 -7.18 5.46
CA LEU A 604 19.98 -7.86 4.44
C LEU A 604 20.89 -8.67 3.50
N ASP A 605 22.01 -8.09 3.08
CA ASP A 605 23.00 -8.74 2.22
C ASP A 605 23.68 -9.92 2.91
N PHE A 606 23.95 -9.82 4.22
CA PHE A 606 24.43 -10.95 5.03
C PHE A 606 23.47 -12.14 4.92
N TRP A 607 22.17 -11.90 5.08
CA TRP A 607 21.16 -12.95 4.96
C TRP A 607 21.00 -13.47 3.55
N GLN A 608 21.15 -12.63 2.52
CA GLN A 608 21.12 -13.10 1.14
C GLN A 608 22.28 -14.07 0.85
N ARG A 609 23.47 -13.84 1.43
CA ARG A 609 24.62 -14.76 1.32
C ARG A 609 24.42 -16.05 2.13
N LEU A 610 23.80 -15.96 3.31
CA LEU A 610 23.63 -17.09 4.22
C LEU A 610 22.46 -18.01 3.83
N ALA A 611 21.32 -17.44 3.45
CA ALA A 611 20.08 -18.17 3.17
C ALA A 611 20.29 -19.25 2.09
N THR A 612 19.53 -20.34 2.19
CA THR A 612 19.63 -21.44 1.22
C THR A 612 19.11 -21.01 -0.14
N ASP A 613 19.63 -21.60 -1.22
CA ASP A 613 19.25 -21.23 -2.59
C ASP A 613 17.75 -21.42 -2.86
N LYS A 614 17.10 -22.32 -2.13
CA LYS A 614 15.65 -22.56 -2.18
C LYS A 614 14.81 -21.35 -1.78
N VAL A 615 15.33 -20.48 -0.90
CA VAL A 615 14.53 -19.42 -0.24
C VAL A 615 15.14 -18.04 -0.33
N LYS A 616 16.42 -17.89 -0.69
CA LYS A 616 17.10 -16.59 -0.68
C LYS A 616 16.41 -15.55 -1.58
N ASP A 617 15.85 -15.96 -2.72
CA ASP A 617 15.16 -15.04 -3.64
C ASP A 617 13.82 -14.51 -3.07
N ARG A 618 13.27 -15.15 -2.02
CA ARG A 618 12.06 -14.69 -1.33
C ARG A 618 12.31 -13.41 -0.51
N LEU A 619 13.57 -13.03 -0.31
CA LEU A 619 13.95 -11.75 0.28
C LEU A 619 13.73 -10.57 -0.69
N PHE A 620 13.62 -10.82 -2.00
CA PHE A 620 13.31 -9.77 -2.98
C PHE A 620 11.81 -9.52 -3.02
N LYS A 621 11.35 -8.59 -2.18
CA LYS A 621 9.91 -8.40 -1.96
C LYS A 621 9.28 -7.46 -2.99
N ASP A 622 8.16 -7.86 -3.57
CA ASP A 622 7.35 -6.95 -4.38
C ASP A 622 6.71 -5.83 -3.52
N ILE A 623 6.28 -6.14 -2.30
CA ILE A 623 5.91 -5.14 -1.28
C ILE A 623 6.92 -5.26 -0.13
N VAL A 624 7.87 -4.33 -0.08
CA VAL A 624 8.90 -4.29 0.96
C VAL A 624 8.29 -4.01 2.34
N ILE A 625 8.91 -4.52 3.41
CA ILE A 625 8.46 -4.30 4.79
C ILE A 625 8.57 -2.82 5.14
N PRO A 626 7.48 -2.13 5.53
CA PRO A 626 7.60 -0.80 6.10
C PRO A 626 8.24 -0.85 7.49
N VAL A 627 9.20 0.03 7.71
CA VAL A 627 9.86 0.23 9.00
C VAL A 627 9.53 1.66 9.46
N TRP A 628 8.64 1.76 10.43
CA TRP A 628 8.13 3.05 10.92
C TRP A 628 8.96 3.54 12.10
N GLU A 629 9.44 4.78 12.01
CA GLU A 629 10.00 5.48 13.15
C GLU A 629 8.91 5.90 14.16
N GLY A 630 9.24 5.79 15.45
CA GLY A 630 8.38 6.24 16.56
C GLY A 630 8.33 7.74 16.74
N TYR A 631 7.32 8.18 17.50
CA TYR A 631 7.01 9.59 17.70
C TYR A 631 7.53 10.13 19.05
N TYR A 632 8.42 9.38 19.72
CA TYR A 632 9.12 9.89 20.89
C TYR A 632 10.07 11.02 20.46
N VAL A 633 9.76 12.26 20.85
CA VAL A 633 10.56 13.44 20.52
C VAL A 633 11.37 13.88 21.72
N TRP A 634 12.69 14.02 21.52
CA TRP A 634 13.60 14.45 22.58
C TRP A 634 13.26 15.86 23.06
N GLY A 635 13.49 16.13 24.34
CA GLY A 635 13.24 17.46 24.92
C GLY A 635 11.82 17.71 25.44
N HIS A 636 10.87 16.79 25.22
CA HIS A 636 9.54 16.82 25.83
C HIS A 636 9.47 15.93 27.09
N GLY A 637 8.66 16.33 28.06
CA GLY A 637 8.43 15.62 29.32
C GLY A 637 7.85 14.23 29.09
N TRP A 638 8.25 13.25 29.90
CA TRP A 638 7.89 11.84 29.71
C TRP A 638 6.36 11.64 29.55
N PRO A 639 5.90 10.89 28.52
CA PRO A 639 6.67 10.07 27.60
C PRO A 639 7.08 10.81 26.31
N GLY A 640 7.06 12.14 26.23
CA GLY A 640 7.53 12.90 25.05
C GLY A 640 6.80 12.56 23.74
N TRP A 641 5.57 12.05 23.84
CA TRP A 641 4.77 11.54 22.73
C TRP A 641 3.67 12.54 22.37
N PRO A 642 3.59 13.00 21.11
CA PRO A 642 2.50 13.86 20.68
C PRO A 642 1.22 13.03 20.53
N ASP A 643 0.07 13.64 20.77
CA ASP A 643 -1.21 13.01 20.50
C ASP A 643 -1.46 12.79 19.00
N ARG A 644 -2.60 12.18 18.65
CA ARG A 644 -2.97 11.88 17.25
C ARG A 644 -3.03 13.13 16.37
N TYR A 645 -3.09 14.31 16.95
CA TYR A 645 -3.15 15.58 16.23
C TYR A 645 -1.85 16.38 16.39
N GLY A 646 -0.77 15.74 16.83
CA GLY A 646 0.55 16.35 16.95
C GLY A 646 0.76 17.14 18.24
N GLN A 647 -0.20 17.21 19.15
CA GLN A 647 -0.11 18.04 20.35
C GLN A 647 0.68 17.32 21.45
N PHE A 648 1.76 17.94 21.95
CA PHE A 648 2.41 17.47 23.17
C PHE A 648 1.65 17.91 24.42
N LYS A 649 1.76 17.15 25.52
CA LYS A 649 1.11 17.48 26.80
C LYS A 649 1.71 18.72 27.48
N ASP A 650 3.00 18.96 27.25
CA ASP A 650 3.81 19.98 27.93
C ASP A 650 4.14 21.19 27.04
N SER A 651 3.76 21.15 25.75
CA SER A 651 3.94 22.25 24.81
C SER A 651 2.62 22.62 24.14
N LYS A 652 2.55 23.81 23.53
CA LYS A 652 1.50 24.19 22.57
C LYS A 652 1.93 23.96 21.12
N ASP A 653 3.16 23.53 20.90
CA ASP A 653 3.68 23.22 19.59
C ASP A 653 2.97 22.00 19.00
N ILE A 654 2.68 22.07 17.72
CA ILE A 654 2.11 20.97 16.94
C ILE A 654 3.24 20.27 16.20
N TYR A 655 3.42 18.99 16.50
CA TYR A 655 4.39 18.14 15.83
C TYR A 655 3.94 17.85 14.39
N ALA A 656 4.50 18.62 13.44
CA ALA A 656 4.14 18.59 12.03
C ALA A 656 4.16 17.19 11.38
N PRO A 657 5.10 16.28 11.69
CA PRO A 657 5.11 14.94 11.07
C PRO A 657 3.82 14.13 11.25
N ILE A 658 3.13 14.29 12.39
CA ILE A 658 1.83 13.64 12.61
C ILE A 658 0.75 14.27 11.74
N ARG A 659 0.75 15.59 11.59
CA ARG A 659 -0.24 16.35 10.82
C ARG A 659 -0.08 16.22 9.31
N GLU A 660 1.16 16.12 8.83
CA GLU A 660 1.47 16.12 7.40
C GLU A 660 1.56 14.70 6.81
N ILE A 661 2.00 13.70 7.59
CA ILE A 661 2.28 12.35 7.08
C ILE A 661 1.59 11.26 7.91
N TYR A 662 2.07 10.98 9.13
CA TYR A 662 1.74 9.74 9.84
C TYR A 662 0.24 9.63 10.18
N GLY A 663 -0.38 10.75 10.56
CA GLY A 663 -1.82 10.86 10.77
C GLY A 663 -2.62 10.66 9.49
N PRO A 664 -2.42 11.50 8.44
CA PRO A 664 -3.11 11.38 7.16
C PRO A 664 -3.08 9.99 6.53
N VAL A 665 -1.94 9.28 6.62
CA VAL A 665 -1.78 7.94 6.05
C VAL A 665 -2.26 6.80 6.96
N GLY A 666 -2.79 7.14 8.14
CA GLY A 666 -3.36 6.18 9.09
C GLY A 666 -2.32 5.33 9.84
N GLU A 667 -1.08 5.81 9.96
CA GLU A 667 0.02 5.12 10.66
C GLU A 667 0.30 5.71 12.05
N TYR A 668 -0.48 6.66 12.54
CA TYR A 668 -0.40 7.09 13.93
C TYR A 668 -0.76 5.96 14.92
N TYR A 669 0.06 5.81 15.96
CA TYR A 669 -0.14 4.94 17.11
C TYR A 669 0.28 5.66 18.40
N GLY A 670 -0.26 5.22 19.54
CA GLY A 670 0.07 5.79 20.85
C GLY A 670 1.41 5.29 21.38
N ASP A 671 1.86 5.85 22.51
CA ASP A 671 3.13 5.52 23.17
C ASP A 671 3.24 4.05 23.64
N ASN A 672 2.15 3.29 23.63
CA ASN A 672 2.06 1.93 24.16
C ASN A 672 2.59 1.83 25.61
N GLY A 673 2.41 2.90 26.41
CA GLY A 673 2.97 2.99 27.77
C GLY A 673 4.51 3.06 27.82
N ALA A 674 5.19 3.26 26.69
CA ALA A 674 6.64 3.30 26.54
C ALA A 674 7.36 2.03 27.06
N VAL A 675 6.68 0.87 27.03
CA VAL A 675 7.22 -0.40 27.55
C VAL A 675 8.03 -1.20 26.54
N ALA A 676 8.01 -0.82 25.26
CA ALA A 676 8.72 -1.51 24.18
C ALA A 676 9.70 -0.55 23.46
N GLY A 677 10.88 -1.07 23.07
CA GLY A 677 11.85 -0.33 22.26
C GLY A 677 11.42 -0.26 20.79
N ALA A 678 11.23 -1.42 20.19
CA ALA A 678 10.63 -1.64 18.88
C ALA A 678 9.78 -2.92 18.92
N TYR A 679 8.99 -3.19 17.88
CA TYR A 679 8.33 -4.47 17.68
C TYR A 679 8.04 -4.76 16.21
N ALA A 680 7.97 -6.03 15.84
CA ALA A 680 7.45 -6.52 14.58
C ALA A 680 5.99 -6.96 14.71
N SER A 681 5.13 -6.51 13.78
CA SER A 681 3.80 -7.08 13.61
C SER A 681 3.89 -8.29 12.68
N ILE A 682 3.64 -9.49 13.22
CA ILE A 682 3.65 -10.75 12.48
C ILE A 682 2.27 -11.38 12.46
N TYR A 683 1.97 -12.14 11.40
CA TYR A 683 0.67 -12.76 11.18
C TYR A 683 0.81 -14.26 10.85
N ASP A 684 -0.30 -14.99 10.94
CA ASP A 684 -0.33 -16.43 10.64
C ASP A 684 0.22 -16.74 9.25
N ASN A 685 -0.16 -15.95 8.24
CA ASN A 685 0.47 -15.97 6.94
C ASN A 685 1.81 -15.21 6.98
N ALA A 686 2.92 -15.90 6.74
CA ALA A 686 4.26 -15.30 6.71
C ALA A 686 4.43 -14.24 5.60
N TYR A 687 3.58 -14.27 4.56
CA TYR A 687 3.59 -13.31 3.44
C TYR A 687 2.48 -12.26 3.57
N ASP A 688 1.92 -12.05 4.76
CA ASP A 688 0.91 -11.01 4.96
C ASP A 688 1.51 -9.62 4.78
N ASN A 689 0.98 -8.85 3.82
CA ASN A 689 1.46 -7.51 3.48
C ASN A 689 1.21 -6.47 4.57
N ARG A 690 0.54 -6.82 5.68
CA ARG A 690 0.42 -5.96 6.87
C ARG A 690 1.63 -6.05 7.79
N ALA A 691 2.52 -7.03 7.58
CA ALA A 691 3.72 -7.18 8.40
C ALA A 691 4.57 -5.91 8.34
N LYS A 692 5.01 -5.43 9.51
CA LYS A 692 5.75 -4.17 9.64
C LYS A 692 6.63 -4.16 10.86
N VAL A 693 7.69 -3.36 10.81
CA VAL A 693 8.52 -3.04 11.98
C VAL A 693 8.15 -1.65 12.46
N THR A 694 7.96 -1.50 13.77
CA THR A 694 7.61 -0.23 14.40
C THR A 694 8.61 0.07 15.51
N PHE A 695 9.35 1.16 15.38
CA PHE A 695 10.20 1.68 16.44
C PHE A 695 9.32 2.51 17.37
N ILE A 696 9.29 2.23 18.67
CA ILE A 696 8.49 3.00 19.64
C ILE A 696 9.38 4.03 20.30
N MET A 697 10.23 3.57 21.23
CA MET A 697 11.20 4.42 21.94
C MET A 697 12.57 4.45 21.25
N SER A 698 12.90 3.40 20.49
CA SER A 698 14.19 3.29 19.82
C SER A 698 14.34 4.27 18.66
N ASN A 699 15.56 4.75 18.44
CA ASN A 699 15.91 5.62 17.31
C ASN A 699 16.39 4.79 16.13
N VAL A 700 15.64 4.75 15.03
CA VAL A 700 15.92 3.89 13.86
C VAL A 700 17.32 4.12 13.26
N VAL A 701 17.85 5.34 13.35
CA VAL A 701 19.17 5.69 12.80
C VAL A 701 20.35 5.44 13.75
N SER A 702 20.09 5.14 15.02
CA SER A 702 21.15 4.92 16.02
C SER A 702 21.82 3.56 15.86
N GLU A 703 22.99 3.35 16.48
CA GLU A 703 23.63 2.02 16.51
C GLU A 703 22.73 0.96 17.15
N TYR A 704 22.11 1.30 18.28
CA TYR A 704 21.10 0.45 18.89
C TYR A 704 19.88 0.26 17.97
N GLY A 705 19.50 1.29 17.22
CA GLY A 705 18.46 1.22 16.19
C GLY A 705 18.71 0.17 15.13
N ALA A 706 19.94 0.09 14.63
CA ALA A 706 20.34 -0.96 13.70
C ALA A 706 20.30 -2.35 14.35
N SER A 707 20.71 -2.48 15.62
CA SER A 707 20.57 -3.73 16.37
C SER A 707 19.10 -4.16 16.50
N ALA A 708 18.22 -3.26 16.94
CA ALA A 708 16.78 -3.50 17.02
C ALA A 708 16.17 -3.80 15.65
N PHE A 709 16.62 -3.13 14.58
CA PHE A 709 16.22 -3.47 13.21
C PHE A 709 16.53 -4.94 12.89
N THR A 710 17.74 -5.43 13.18
CA THR A 710 18.08 -6.84 12.95
C THR A 710 17.23 -7.80 13.79
N HIS A 711 16.85 -7.40 15.00
CA HIS A 711 15.98 -8.17 15.88
C HIS A 711 14.55 -8.27 15.30
N GLU A 712 13.92 -7.14 15.01
CA GLU A 712 12.53 -7.11 14.54
C GLU A 712 12.38 -7.70 13.13
N THR A 713 13.36 -7.46 12.26
CA THR A 713 13.33 -8.04 10.91
C THR A 713 13.58 -9.56 10.95
N THR A 714 14.29 -10.08 11.95
CA THR A 714 14.35 -11.54 12.20
C THR A 714 12.97 -12.11 12.47
N HIS A 715 12.14 -11.48 13.31
CA HIS A 715 10.78 -11.98 13.59
C HIS A 715 9.89 -12.11 12.35
N ILE A 716 10.15 -11.29 11.32
CA ILE A 716 9.42 -11.31 10.04
C ILE A 716 10.04 -12.33 9.06
N ASN A 717 11.36 -12.26 8.86
CA ASN A 717 12.03 -13.00 7.79
C ASN A 717 12.43 -14.42 8.19
N ASP A 718 12.33 -14.79 9.47
CA ASP A 718 12.68 -16.12 9.93
C ASP A 718 11.86 -17.23 9.26
N ARG A 719 10.55 -17.00 9.14
CA ARG A 719 9.58 -17.89 8.48
C ARG A 719 9.57 -17.77 6.96
N ILE A 720 10.19 -16.73 6.39
CA ILE A 720 10.23 -16.49 4.95
C ILE A 720 11.49 -17.13 4.33
N ALA A 721 12.65 -16.88 4.93
CA ALA A 721 13.94 -17.27 4.38
C ALA A 721 14.95 -17.80 5.42
N TYR A 722 15.03 -17.23 6.63
CA TYR A 722 16.15 -17.56 7.52
C TYR A 722 16.09 -18.99 8.07
N PHE A 723 14.94 -19.66 8.04
CA PHE A 723 14.83 -21.06 8.42
C PHE A 723 14.77 -22.03 7.23
N GLY A 724 15.17 -21.61 6.03
CA GLY A 724 15.34 -22.54 4.91
C GLY A 724 14.05 -23.25 4.47
N ASP A 725 12.89 -22.61 4.65
CA ASP A 725 11.53 -23.13 4.44
C ASP A 725 10.96 -24.01 5.58
N TYR A 726 11.68 -24.09 6.71
CA TYR A 726 11.19 -24.77 7.92
C TYR A 726 10.56 -23.79 8.90
N GLY A 727 9.65 -24.28 9.76
CA GLY A 727 9.12 -23.50 10.87
C GLY A 727 10.08 -23.47 12.08
N ARG A 728 9.85 -22.55 13.01
CA ARG A 728 10.51 -22.51 14.33
C ARG A 728 10.45 -23.86 15.02
N ARG A 729 11.53 -24.23 15.72
CA ARG A 729 11.59 -25.45 16.54
C ARG A 729 10.42 -25.52 17.51
N GLU A 730 9.75 -26.67 17.55
CA GLU A 730 8.71 -26.95 18.52
C GLU A 730 9.18 -26.69 19.96
N GLY A 731 8.35 -25.99 20.75
CA GLY A 731 8.69 -25.64 22.13
C GLY A 731 9.52 -24.37 22.29
N THR A 732 9.75 -23.62 21.21
CA THR A 732 10.36 -22.27 21.20
C THR A 732 9.44 -21.27 20.53
N ASP A 733 9.56 -19.99 20.89
CA ASP A 733 8.83 -18.89 20.24
C ASP A 733 9.81 -17.79 19.76
N VAL A 734 9.28 -16.70 19.20
CA VAL A 734 10.00 -15.71 18.40
C VAL A 734 11.25 -15.15 19.10
N GLU A 735 11.16 -14.87 20.40
CA GLU A 735 12.23 -14.22 21.16
C GLU A 735 13.43 -15.13 21.45
N ALA A 736 13.26 -16.45 21.33
CA ALA A 736 14.38 -17.37 21.41
C ALA A 736 15.36 -17.22 20.23
N TYR A 737 14.91 -16.63 19.11
CA TYR A 737 15.68 -16.52 17.87
C TYR A 737 16.35 -15.17 17.65
N ALA A 738 15.83 -14.10 18.24
CA ALA A 738 16.34 -12.76 18.00
C ALA A 738 17.45 -12.40 18.99
N GLN A 739 17.13 -11.81 20.15
CA GLN A 739 18.15 -11.38 21.12
C GLN A 739 19.03 -12.55 21.58
N GLY A 740 20.36 -12.40 21.52
CA GLY A 740 21.30 -13.46 21.91
C GLY A 740 21.43 -14.62 20.92
N LEU A 741 20.85 -14.50 19.72
CA LEU A 741 21.07 -15.42 18.59
C LEU A 741 21.20 -14.65 17.25
N LEU A 742 20.08 -14.25 16.62
CA LEU A 742 20.05 -13.57 15.32
C LEU A 742 19.80 -12.05 15.42
N GLN A 743 20.40 -11.41 16.41
CA GLN A 743 20.44 -9.95 16.57
C GLN A 743 21.91 -9.49 16.54
N SER A 744 22.20 -8.45 15.77
CA SER A 744 23.54 -7.83 15.74
C SER A 744 23.82 -7.07 17.05
N PRO A 745 24.85 -7.43 17.83
CA PRO A 745 25.14 -6.76 19.10
C PRO A 745 25.69 -5.33 18.91
N ALA A 746 25.00 -4.34 19.50
CA ALA A 746 25.45 -2.95 19.53
C ALA A 746 26.39 -2.69 20.71
N THR A 747 27.36 -1.78 20.55
CA THR A 747 28.25 -1.35 21.65
C THR A 747 27.54 -0.47 22.68
N GLN A 748 26.39 0.09 22.30
CA GLN A 748 25.55 0.94 23.15
C GLN A 748 24.16 0.31 23.30
N GLY A 749 23.62 0.38 24.51
CA GLY A 749 22.34 -0.24 24.88
C GLY A 749 22.51 -1.47 25.79
N HIS A 750 21.42 -1.89 26.43
CA HIS A 750 21.40 -3.02 27.38
C HIS A 750 20.76 -4.29 26.80
N GLN A 751 20.17 -4.22 25.60
CA GLN A 751 19.49 -5.33 24.92
C GLN A 751 20.41 -5.87 23.82
N GLY A 752 20.80 -7.15 23.92
CA GLY A 752 21.81 -7.77 23.04
C GLY A 752 23.26 -7.46 23.41
N GLU A 753 23.60 -7.47 24.71
CA GLU A 753 24.89 -7.08 25.32
C GLU A 753 26.14 -7.38 24.47
N TYR A 754 26.93 -6.35 24.18
CA TYR A 754 28.21 -6.48 23.48
C TYR A 754 29.18 -7.40 24.24
N GLY A 755 29.60 -8.51 23.62
CA GLY A 755 30.41 -9.56 24.27
C GLY A 755 29.61 -10.75 24.80
N ALA A 756 28.30 -10.79 24.58
CA ALA A 756 27.48 -12.00 24.69
C ALA A 756 27.48 -12.80 23.38
N LEU A 757 27.00 -14.04 23.41
CA LEU A 757 26.79 -14.84 22.20
C LEU A 757 25.90 -14.07 21.22
N GLY A 758 26.38 -13.91 20.00
CA GLY A 758 25.74 -13.11 18.96
C GLY A 758 26.56 -13.16 17.68
N LEU A 759 26.10 -12.41 16.69
CA LEU A 759 26.70 -12.37 15.35
C LEU A 759 26.62 -10.95 14.82
N ASN A 760 27.73 -10.39 14.34
CA ASN A 760 27.68 -9.10 13.67
C ASN A 760 27.23 -9.32 12.21
N MET A 761 26.09 -8.74 11.87
CA MET A 761 25.53 -8.81 10.51
C MET A 761 25.42 -7.42 9.88
N ALA A 762 25.65 -6.35 10.65
CA ALA A 762 25.32 -4.98 10.23
C ALA A 762 26.48 -3.98 10.34
N PHE A 763 27.38 -4.16 11.32
CA PHE A 763 28.34 -3.13 11.71
C PHE A 763 29.69 -3.32 11.04
N GLU A 764 30.26 -2.21 10.54
CA GLU A 764 31.64 -2.15 10.09
C GLU A 764 32.48 -1.47 11.18
N ARG A 765 33.52 -2.16 11.66
CA ARG A 765 34.37 -1.77 12.78
C ARG A 765 35.84 -2.03 12.45
N PRO A 766 36.79 -1.29 13.04
CA PRO A 766 38.21 -1.52 12.82
C PRO A 766 38.66 -2.85 13.45
N ASN A 767 39.61 -3.54 12.81
CA ASN A 767 40.29 -4.71 13.39
C ASN A 767 41.41 -4.28 14.36
N ASP A 768 41.02 -3.63 15.45
CA ASP A 768 41.91 -3.00 16.43
C ASP A 768 42.23 -3.88 17.65
N GLY A 769 41.72 -5.11 17.69
CA GLY A 769 41.87 -6.02 18.83
C GLY A 769 40.87 -5.77 19.98
N ASN A 770 39.86 -4.92 19.77
CA ASN A 770 38.80 -4.66 20.77
C ASN A 770 37.44 -5.29 20.42
N GLN A 771 37.36 -6.00 19.28
CA GLN A 771 36.09 -6.55 18.76
C GLN A 771 35.73 -7.90 19.38
N TRP A 772 34.43 -8.21 19.44
CA TRP A 772 33.92 -9.52 19.90
C TRP A 772 33.45 -10.43 18.75
N TYR A 773 33.13 -9.84 17.61
CA TYR A 773 32.58 -10.52 16.43
C TYR A 773 33.38 -10.12 15.20
N ASP A 774 33.03 -10.63 14.02
CA ASP A 774 33.62 -10.16 12.77
C ASP A 774 33.57 -8.62 12.68
N THR A 775 34.66 -8.06 12.15
CA THR A 775 34.83 -6.61 12.04
C THR A 775 33.98 -6.00 10.92
N ASN A 776 33.70 -6.79 9.87
CA ASN A 776 32.90 -6.35 8.74
C ASN A 776 32.18 -7.57 8.12
N PRO A 777 30.82 -7.62 8.18
CA PRO A 777 30.05 -8.75 7.67
C PRO A 777 30.15 -8.92 6.15
N ASN A 778 30.55 -7.88 5.42
CA ASN A 778 30.73 -7.91 3.96
C ASN A 778 32.03 -8.59 3.54
N LYS A 779 32.98 -8.83 4.47
CA LYS A 779 34.13 -9.72 4.21
C LYS A 779 33.72 -11.19 4.14
N LEU A 780 32.58 -11.55 4.73
CA LEU A 780 32.03 -12.92 4.71
C LEU A 780 31.15 -13.09 3.47
N ASN A 781 31.78 -13.30 2.32
CA ASN A 781 31.17 -13.16 1.00
C ASN A 781 30.36 -14.38 0.49
N SER A 782 30.27 -15.47 1.26
CA SER A 782 29.47 -16.65 0.92
C SER A 782 28.99 -17.40 2.16
N ARG A 783 28.05 -18.33 2.00
CA ARG A 783 27.60 -19.25 3.06
C ARG A 783 28.78 -20.01 3.67
N GLU A 784 29.72 -20.47 2.85
CA GLU A 784 30.92 -21.19 3.28
C GLU A 784 31.89 -20.29 4.05
N ALA A 785 32.02 -19.02 3.67
CA ALA A 785 32.82 -18.05 4.41
C ALA A 785 32.22 -17.75 5.79
N ILE A 786 30.89 -17.62 5.86
CA ILE A 786 30.15 -17.46 7.12
C ILE A 786 30.31 -18.71 7.99
N ASP A 787 30.16 -19.91 7.43
CA ASP A 787 30.35 -21.16 8.17
C ASP A 787 31.79 -21.32 8.68
N ARG A 788 32.79 -20.89 7.90
CA ARG A 788 34.20 -20.86 8.35
C ARG A 788 34.40 -19.90 9.51
N TYR A 789 33.84 -18.69 9.43
CA TYR A 789 33.84 -17.74 10.55
C TYR A 789 33.19 -18.35 11.79
N MET A 790 31.99 -18.93 11.64
CA MET A 790 31.27 -19.57 12.74
C MET A 790 32.04 -20.75 13.33
N LYS A 791 32.80 -21.47 12.52
CA LYS A 791 33.72 -22.50 12.99
C LYS A 791 34.83 -21.92 13.85
N GLY A 792 35.59 -20.94 13.35
CA GLY A 792 36.68 -20.31 14.12
C GLY A 792 36.19 -19.62 15.40
N TYR A 793 35.04 -18.96 15.34
CA TYR A 793 34.35 -18.36 16.48
C TYR A 793 34.06 -19.41 17.57
N ASN A 794 33.47 -20.55 17.21
CA ASN A 794 33.13 -21.59 18.20
C ASN A 794 34.33 -22.44 18.63
N ASP A 795 35.27 -22.76 17.73
CA ASP A 795 36.52 -23.45 18.06
C ASP A 795 37.29 -22.67 19.14
N THR A 796 37.35 -21.34 19.01
CA THR A 796 38.01 -20.47 19.99
C THR A 796 37.29 -20.52 21.34
N LEU A 797 35.96 -20.45 21.37
CA LEU A 797 35.21 -20.52 22.63
C LEU A 797 35.37 -21.90 23.31
N MET A 798 35.33 -22.99 22.55
CA MET A 798 35.57 -24.34 23.07
C MET A 798 37.00 -24.50 23.61
N LEU A 799 38.00 -23.88 22.96
CA LEU A 799 39.38 -23.86 23.43
C LEU A 799 39.49 -23.15 24.79
N LEU A 800 38.93 -21.95 24.89
CA LEU A 800 39.01 -21.14 26.09
C LEU A 800 38.25 -21.77 27.27
N ASP A 801 37.11 -22.39 26.99
CA ASP A 801 36.34 -23.15 27.99
C ASP A 801 37.12 -24.40 28.45
N SER A 802 37.82 -25.08 27.54
CA SER A 802 38.71 -26.19 27.87
C SER A 802 39.84 -25.78 28.81
N LEU A 803 40.52 -24.67 28.48
CA LEU A 803 41.64 -24.14 29.25
C LEU A 803 41.21 -23.70 30.65
N GLU A 804 40.06 -23.00 30.77
CA GLU A 804 39.50 -22.61 32.07
C GLU A 804 39.16 -23.84 32.92
N GLY A 805 38.42 -24.80 32.35
CA GLY A 805 38.01 -26.01 33.06
C GLY A 805 39.20 -26.82 33.56
N GLU A 806 40.19 -27.07 32.70
CA GLU A 806 41.40 -27.81 33.06
C GLU A 806 42.26 -27.06 34.09
N ALA A 807 42.39 -25.74 33.98
CA ALA A 807 43.12 -24.94 34.94
C ALA A 807 42.47 -24.96 36.34
N VAL A 808 41.14 -24.82 36.43
CA VAL A 808 40.39 -24.89 37.69
C VAL A 808 40.49 -26.26 38.33
N LEU A 809 40.23 -27.32 37.57
CA LEU A 809 40.25 -28.69 38.08
C LEU A 809 41.66 -29.12 38.53
N SER A 810 42.70 -28.65 37.84
CA SER A 810 44.10 -28.96 38.20
C SER A 810 44.55 -28.40 39.55
N GLN A 811 43.82 -27.42 40.13
CA GLN A 811 44.09 -26.93 41.48
C GLN A 811 43.75 -27.96 42.56
N GLY A 812 42.95 -28.99 42.23
CA GLY A 812 42.55 -30.03 43.18
C GLY A 812 41.78 -29.50 44.40
N ASN A 813 41.16 -28.32 44.28
CA ASN A 813 40.54 -27.61 45.40
C ASN A 813 39.01 -27.66 45.30
N ARG A 814 38.38 -28.44 46.18
CA ARG A 814 36.90 -28.60 46.20
C ARG A 814 36.16 -27.29 46.53
N ASP A 815 36.72 -26.46 47.41
CA ASP A 815 36.12 -25.17 47.74
C ASP A 815 36.12 -24.21 46.54
N LEU A 816 37.21 -24.24 45.77
CA LEU A 816 37.31 -23.51 44.51
C LEU A 816 36.27 -24.02 43.51
N ASN A 817 36.21 -25.34 43.27
CA ASN A 817 35.25 -25.94 42.34
C ASN A 817 33.80 -25.55 42.69
N ASN A 818 33.45 -25.61 43.99
CA ASN A 818 32.11 -25.28 44.48
C ASN A 818 31.75 -23.79 44.35
N ALA A 819 32.74 -22.90 44.36
CA ALA A 819 32.56 -21.47 44.15
C ALA A 819 32.57 -21.10 42.65
N TRP A 820 33.34 -21.84 41.84
CA TRP A 820 33.57 -21.56 40.42
C TRP A 820 32.45 -22.05 39.52
N PHE A 821 31.83 -23.19 39.86
CA PHE A 821 30.80 -23.81 39.05
C PHE A 821 29.41 -23.70 39.66
N LYS A 822 28.41 -23.73 38.79
CA LYS A 822 26.99 -23.82 39.11
C LYS A 822 26.29 -24.75 38.13
N LYS A 823 25.03 -25.06 38.38
CA LYS A 823 24.26 -26.05 37.62
C LYS A 823 23.34 -25.39 36.60
N VAL A 824 23.34 -25.93 35.38
CA VAL A 824 22.22 -25.79 34.44
C VAL A 824 21.36 -27.02 34.61
N ASP A 825 20.29 -26.90 35.39
CA ASP A 825 19.41 -28.02 35.72
C ASP A 825 18.22 -28.09 34.76
N LYS A 826 17.55 -29.24 34.74
CA LYS A 826 16.36 -29.47 33.91
C LYS A 826 15.11 -29.25 34.75
N GLU A 827 14.24 -28.34 34.30
CA GLU A 827 12.89 -28.19 34.86
C GLU A 827 11.86 -28.59 33.80
N MET A 828 11.17 -29.71 34.00
CA MET A 828 10.22 -30.24 33.00
C MET A 828 8.99 -29.35 32.84
N ARG A 829 8.51 -29.18 31.59
CA ARG A 829 7.30 -28.41 31.28
C ARG A 829 6.06 -29.27 31.45
N GLY A 830 5.54 -29.30 32.67
CA GLY A 830 4.38 -30.12 33.02
C GLY A 830 4.65 -31.60 32.76
N SER A 831 3.71 -32.28 32.09
CA SER A 831 3.84 -33.69 31.70
C SER A 831 4.54 -33.91 30.35
N SER A 832 4.98 -32.85 29.67
CA SER A 832 5.67 -32.96 28.38
C SER A 832 7.14 -33.36 28.55
N LYS A 833 7.79 -33.75 27.44
CA LYS A 833 9.23 -33.99 27.37
C LYS A 833 10.05 -32.72 27.13
N ASN A 834 9.40 -31.56 27.00
CA ASN A 834 10.08 -30.27 26.91
C ASN A 834 10.57 -29.84 28.31
N GLN A 835 11.66 -29.08 28.36
CA GLN A 835 12.25 -28.59 29.61
C GLN A 835 12.58 -27.09 29.53
N TYR A 836 12.74 -26.45 30.69
CA TYR A 836 13.36 -25.14 30.87
C TYR A 836 14.79 -25.32 31.40
N ASP A 837 15.62 -24.29 31.21
CA ASP A 837 16.90 -24.22 31.91
C ASP A 837 16.66 -23.64 33.30
N LYS A 838 17.00 -24.40 34.35
CA LYS A 838 16.99 -23.92 35.72
C LYS A 838 18.42 -23.71 36.18
N VAL A 839 18.91 -22.47 36.03
CA VAL A 839 20.25 -22.10 36.46
C VAL A 839 20.24 -21.83 37.95
N ARG A 840 21.02 -22.60 38.71
CA ARG A 840 21.03 -22.54 40.18
C ARG A 840 22.43 -22.83 40.74
N PRO A 841 22.70 -22.44 41.99
CA PRO A 841 23.87 -22.93 42.71
C PRO A 841 23.88 -24.46 42.80
N LEU A 842 25.07 -25.02 43.02
CA LEU A 842 25.22 -26.45 43.30
C LEU A 842 24.51 -26.83 44.62
N ASN A 843 23.84 -27.97 44.63
CA ASN A 843 23.28 -28.57 45.85
C ASN A 843 24.37 -29.36 46.62
N ASP A 844 24.03 -29.92 47.77
CA ASP A 844 25.02 -30.58 48.63
C ASP A 844 25.60 -31.86 48.02
N SER A 845 24.83 -32.61 47.22
CA SER A 845 25.36 -33.80 46.54
C SER A 845 26.29 -33.43 45.39
N GLU A 846 25.97 -32.38 44.63
CA GLU A 846 26.82 -31.84 43.57
C GLU A 846 28.12 -31.24 44.14
N LYS A 847 28.05 -30.55 45.28
CA LYS A 847 29.24 -30.02 45.99
C LYS A 847 30.16 -31.10 46.55
N ALA A 848 29.62 -32.30 46.78
CA ALA A 848 30.38 -33.45 47.27
C ALA A 848 31.08 -34.24 46.15
N MET A 849 30.75 -33.97 44.87
CA MET A 849 31.35 -34.64 43.73
C MET A 849 32.86 -34.35 43.64
N THR A 850 33.63 -35.38 43.29
CA THR A 850 35.05 -35.22 42.96
C THR A 850 35.14 -34.96 41.46
N LEU A 851 35.53 -33.74 41.09
CA LEU A 851 35.69 -33.32 39.70
C LEU A 851 37.17 -33.43 39.31
N THR A 852 37.46 -34.20 38.27
CA THR A 852 38.83 -34.50 37.82
C THR A 852 39.06 -34.16 36.36
N SER A 853 38.00 -34.03 35.57
CA SER A 853 38.06 -33.80 34.14
C SER A 853 36.94 -32.88 33.65
N ILE A 854 37.10 -32.34 32.44
CA ILE A 854 36.04 -31.57 31.76
C ILE A 854 34.81 -32.46 31.52
N ASP A 855 35.01 -33.75 31.26
CA ASP A 855 33.92 -34.71 31.08
C ASP A 855 32.99 -34.75 32.30
N ASP A 856 33.54 -34.63 33.52
CA ASP A 856 32.75 -34.53 34.76
C ASP A 856 31.88 -33.26 34.76
N LEU A 857 32.38 -32.14 34.24
CA LEU A 857 31.62 -30.89 34.11
C LEU A 857 30.51 -31.01 33.05
N VAL A 858 30.78 -31.72 31.95
CA VAL A 858 29.82 -31.97 30.87
C VAL A 858 28.69 -32.87 31.36
N ASP A 859 29.02 -34.03 31.94
CA ASP A 859 28.04 -35.01 32.41
C ASP A 859 27.12 -34.45 33.49
N ASN A 860 27.65 -33.56 34.32
CA ASN A 860 26.90 -32.93 35.40
C ASN A 860 26.23 -31.61 34.98
N ASN A 861 26.26 -31.22 33.70
CA ASN A 861 25.67 -29.96 33.22
C ASN A 861 26.10 -28.72 34.02
N PHE A 862 27.39 -28.64 34.32
CA PHE A 862 27.97 -27.50 35.03
C PHE A 862 28.29 -26.36 34.06
N MET A 863 28.27 -25.16 34.62
CA MET A 863 28.68 -23.92 33.96
C MET A 863 29.45 -23.05 34.95
N THR A 864 30.22 -22.09 34.46
CA THR A 864 30.92 -21.13 35.32
C THR A 864 29.95 -20.18 36.03
N ASN A 865 30.25 -19.80 37.28
CA ASN A 865 29.39 -18.99 38.14
C ASN A 865 29.57 -17.47 37.91
N ARG A 866 29.31 -17.00 36.68
CA ARG A 866 29.57 -15.61 36.25
C ARG A 866 28.53 -15.00 35.30
N GLY A 867 27.66 -15.81 34.69
CA GLY A 867 26.52 -15.35 33.90
C GLY A 867 26.05 -16.40 32.90
N PRO A 868 24.76 -16.45 32.51
CA PRO A 868 23.66 -15.60 32.97
C PRO A 868 23.29 -15.86 34.45
N GLY A 869 22.39 -15.06 35.03
CA GLY A 869 21.98 -15.15 36.44
C GLY A 869 21.37 -16.50 36.85
N ASN A 870 21.04 -16.66 38.13
CA ASN A 870 20.27 -17.82 38.58
C ASN A 870 18.79 -17.56 38.32
N GLY A 871 18.06 -18.54 37.80
CA GLY A 871 16.67 -18.38 37.37
C GLY A 871 16.21 -19.50 36.45
N VAL A 872 14.96 -19.38 35.99
CA VAL A 872 14.37 -20.29 34.99
C VAL A 872 14.26 -19.55 33.67
N TYR A 873 14.85 -20.12 32.61
CA TYR A 873 14.88 -19.53 31.27
C TYR A 873 13.98 -20.31 30.31
N LYS A 874 12.88 -19.67 29.91
CA LYS A 874 11.81 -20.23 29.09
C LYS A 874 11.90 -19.70 27.66
N PRO A 875 11.98 -20.56 26.64
CA PRO A 875 12.10 -20.11 25.25
C PRO A 875 10.78 -19.70 24.60
N GLU A 876 9.65 -19.87 25.28
CA GLU A 876 8.32 -19.46 24.78
C GLU A 876 7.79 -18.15 25.38
N ASP A 877 8.52 -17.50 26.27
CA ASP A 877 8.10 -16.24 26.89
C ASP A 877 8.77 -15.00 26.28
N PHE A 878 8.29 -13.82 26.65
CA PHE A 878 8.84 -12.52 26.21
C PHE A 878 9.71 -11.87 27.29
N ALA A 879 10.25 -12.65 28.24
CA ALA A 879 11.01 -12.13 29.37
C ALA A 879 12.32 -12.88 29.58
N SER A 880 12.25 -14.14 29.96
CA SER A 880 13.43 -14.99 30.19
C SER A 880 14.00 -15.57 28.89
N ALA A 881 13.25 -15.54 27.79
CA ALA A 881 13.77 -15.83 26.46
C ALA A 881 14.82 -14.82 26.00
N TYR A 882 14.78 -13.57 26.48
CA TYR A 882 15.76 -12.50 26.18
C TYR A 882 17.14 -12.70 26.85
N VAL A 883 17.43 -13.90 27.36
CA VAL A 883 18.71 -14.24 28.00
C VAL A 883 19.89 -14.07 27.03
N ASN A 884 20.88 -13.29 27.46
CA ASN A 884 22.19 -13.16 26.83
C ASN A 884 23.18 -14.06 27.57
N VAL A 885 23.96 -14.85 26.81
CA VAL A 885 25.01 -15.71 27.37
C VAL A 885 26.35 -15.04 27.16
N PRO A 886 27.05 -14.57 28.21
CA PRO A 886 28.38 -13.96 28.04
C PRO A 886 29.35 -14.93 27.38
N MET A 887 30.08 -14.50 26.35
CA MET A 887 30.98 -15.38 25.59
C MET A 887 32.09 -15.99 26.45
N MET A 888 32.50 -15.29 27.50
CA MET A 888 33.58 -15.75 28.36
C MET A 888 33.08 -16.77 29.41
N SER A 889 31.77 -16.91 29.63
CA SER A 889 31.18 -17.90 30.54
C SER A 889 31.11 -19.28 29.88
N ALA A 890 31.75 -20.28 30.48
CA ALA A 890 31.71 -21.64 29.96
C ALA A 890 30.41 -22.35 30.36
N ILE A 891 29.73 -22.97 29.38
CA ILE A 891 28.60 -23.89 29.58
C ILE A 891 29.03 -25.27 29.08
N TYR A 892 29.52 -26.11 29.99
CA TYR A 892 30.14 -27.39 29.65
C TYR A 892 29.11 -28.42 29.20
N GLY A 893 27.99 -28.56 29.92
CA GLY A 893 26.96 -29.55 29.57
C GLY A 893 26.10 -29.18 28.38
N GLY A 894 25.67 -30.18 27.60
CA GLY A 894 24.73 -30.00 26.49
C GLY A 894 23.28 -29.83 26.95
N ASN A 895 22.97 -30.29 28.17
CA ASN A 895 21.63 -30.33 28.75
C ASN A 895 20.60 -31.05 27.86
N THR A 896 20.97 -32.17 27.23
CA THR A 896 20.15 -32.88 26.21
C THR A 896 18.70 -33.08 26.65
N SER A 897 17.75 -32.53 25.89
CA SER A 897 16.31 -32.69 26.11
C SER A 897 15.73 -33.82 25.26
N GLU A 898 14.78 -34.59 25.81
CA GLU A 898 13.94 -35.51 25.01
C GLU A 898 12.86 -34.74 24.20
N GLY A 899 12.73 -33.44 24.43
CA GLY A 899 11.93 -32.49 23.63
C GLY A 899 12.72 -31.21 23.34
N SER A 900 12.14 -30.04 23.57
CA SER A 900 12.85 -28.76 23.47
C SER A 900 13.67 -28.47 24.74
N PRO A 901 14.90 -27.93 24.62
CA PRO A 901 15.64 -27.37 25.74
C PRO A 901 15.04 -26.02 26.20
N GLY A 902 15.61 -25.42 27.26
CA GLY A 902 15.31 -24.04 27.66
C GLY A 902 15.99 -23.00 26.76
N ALA A 903 15.71 -21.71 26.98
CA ALA A 903 16.17 -20.62 26.09
C ALA A 903 17.69 -20.47 26.05
N MET A 904 18.37 -20.65 27.18
CA MET A 904 19.82 -20.47 27.28
C MET A 904 20.54 -21.61 26.57
N SER A 905 20.15 -22.87 26.86
CA SER A 905 20.73 -24.05 26.22
C SER A 905 20.41 -24.09 24.73
N PHE A 906 19.19 -23.69 24.32
CA PHE A 906 18.81 -23.58 22.92
C PHE A 906 19.78 -22.69 22.14
N LYS A 907 20.03 -21.45 22.60
CA LYS A 907 20.93 -20.51 21.92
C LYS A 907 22.37 -21.00 21.91
N HIS A 908 22.87 -21.43 23.08
CA HIS A 908 24.23 -21.93 23.21
C HIS A 908 24.50 -23.11 22.28
N ASN A 909 23.62 -24.12 22.29
CA ASN A 909 23.80 -25.32 21.47
C ASN A 909 23.60 -25.03 19.98
N THR A 910 22.71 -24.10 19.62
CA THR A 910 22.56 -23.64 18.23
C THR A 910 23.87 -23.08 17.69
N PHE A 911 24.54 -22.20 18.44
CA PHE A 911 25.85 -21.66 18.04
C PHE A 911 26.92 -22.74 17.90
N ARG A 912 27.02 -23.66 18.87
CA ARG A 912 28.03 -24.74 18.83
C ARG A 912 27.81 -25.68 17.65
N LEU A 913 26.56 -26.05 17.36
CA LEU A 913 26.22 -26.91 16.23
C LEU A 913 26.38 -26.20 14.89
N TRP A 914 26.09 -24.90 14.80
CA TRP A 914 26.42 -24.11 13.62
C TRP A 914 27.93 -24.10 13.38
N GLY A 915 28.73 -23.77 14.39
CA GLY A 915 30.19 -23.76 14.23
C GLY A 915 30.78 -25.11 13.83
N TYR A 916 30.21 -26.23 14.30
CA TYR A 916 30.74 -27.57 14.01
C TYR A 916 30.23 -28.14 12.69
N TYR A 917 28.94 -27.98 12.36
CA TYR A 917 28.28 -28.62 11.21
C TYR A 917 27.85 -27.64 10.10
N GLY A 918 28.11 -26.35 10.25
CA GLY A 918 27.68 -25.31 9.31
C GLY A 918 26.19 -24.96 9.43
N TYR A 919 25.75 -24.00 8.62
CA TYR A 919 24.41 -23.44 8.69
C TYR A 919 23.32 -24.46 8.32
N GLU A 920 23.48 -25.18 7.21
CA GLU A 920 22.42 -26.07 6.71
C GLU A 920 22.23 -27.34 7.53
N LYS A 921 23.33 -27.96 7.97
CA LYS A 921 23.28 -29.21 8.74
C LYS A 921 23.16 -28.91 10.24
N GLY A 922 23.96 -27.97 10.74
CA GLY A 922 23.98 -27.57 12.15
C GLY A 922 22.83 -26.65 12.54
N PHE A 923 22.87 -25.40 12.06
CA PHE A 923 21.90 -24.36 12.47
C PHE A 923 20.46 -24.75 12.11
N LEU A 924 20.17 -25.00 10.83
CA LEU A 924 18.82 -25.37 10.39
C LEU A 924 18.37 -26.71 10.96
N GLY A 925 19.30 -27.67 11.13
CA GLY A 925 19.00 -28.97 11.71
C GLY A 925 18.55 -28.88 13.17
N TYR A 926 19.14 -27.98 13.94
CA TYR A 926 18.89 -27.85 15.37
C TYR A 926 17.87 -26.79 15.77
N ALA A 927 17.90 -25.64 15.10
CA ALA A 927 17.09 -24.48 15.44
C ALA A 927 15.70 -24.50 14.79
N THR A 928 15.38 -25.47 13.92
CA THR A 928 14.11 -25.48 13.17
C THR A 928 13.38 -26.81 13.28
N ASN A 929 12.17 -26.87 12.74
CA ASN A 929 11.39 -28.10 12.62
C ASN A 929 11.82 -29.02 11.47
N LYS A 930 13.01 -28.84 10.88
CA LYS A 930 13.53 -29.65 9.77
C LYS A 930 13.29 -31.16 9.97
N TYR A 931 13.56 -31.68 11.17
CA TYR A 931 13.43 -33.10 11.49
C TYR A 931 12.13 -33.49 12.20
N LYS A 932 11.16 -32.58 12.35
CA LYS A 932 9.93 -32.82 13.12
C LYS A 932 9.10 -33.98 12.56
N GLN A 933 8.92 -34.03 11.25
CA GLN A 933 8.14 -35.11 10.61
C GLN A 933 8.86 -36.46 10.69
N GLU A 934 10.19 -36.47 10.57
CA GLU A 934 10.98 -37.69 10.73
C GLU A 934 10.93 -38.22 12.17
N ALA A 935 11.00 -37.34 13.18
CA ALA A 935 10.87 -37.73 14.58
C ALA A 935 9.50 -38.37 14.85
N LYS A 936 8.42 -37.76 14.32
CA LYS A 936 7.06 -38.30 14.41
C LYS A 936 6.94 -39.66 13.72
N ALA A 937 7.52 -39.81 12.53
CA ALA A 937 7.54 -41.09 11.81
C ALA A 937 8.33 -42.18 12.56
N ALA A 938 9.36 -41.79 13.32
CA ALA A 938 10.11 -42.67 14.21
C ALA A 938 9.41 -42.94 15.56
N GLY A 939 8.14 -42.54 15.72
CA GLY A 939 7.34 -42.80 16.92
C GLY A 939 7.67 -41.89 18.11
N LYS A 940 8.41 -40.79 17.90
CA LYS A 940 8.70 -39.81 18.96
C LYS A 940 7.54 -38.84 19.10
N SER A 941 7.13 -38.55 20.35
CA SER A 941 6.05 -37.60 20.65
C SER A 941 6.48 -36.13 20.63
N THR A 942 7.79 -35.87 20.70
CA THR A 942 8.42 -34.54 20.67
C THR A 942 9.66 -34.57 19.78
N LEU A 943 10.09 -33.39 19.32
CA LEU A 943 11.38 -33.23 18.63
C LEU A 943 12.50 -32.98 19.65
N GLY A 944 13.14 -34.07 20.10
CA GLY A 944 14.23 -34.08 21.09
C GLY A 944 15.62 -33.74 20.54
N ASP A 945 16.50 -33.23 21.41
CA ASP A 945 17.92 -33.02 21.10
C ASP A 945 18.61 -34.34 20.75
N ASP A 946 18.25 -35.45 21.40
CA ASP A 946 18.75 -36.81 21.17
C ASP A 946 18.53 -37.27 19.73
N PHE A 947 17.34 -37.02 19.20
CA PHE A 947 16.98 -37.34 17.82
C PHE A 947 17.71 -36.43 16.85
N ILE A 948 17.72 -35.11 17.12
CA ILE A 948 18.36 -34.13 16.24
C ILE A 948 19.86 -34.39 16.14
N ILE A 949 20.58 -34.57 17.26
CA ILE A 949 22.03 -34.74 17.21
C ILE A 949 22.42 -36.03 16.49
N SER A 950 21.64 -37.10 16.66
CA SER A 950 21.83 -38.34 15.92
C SER A 950 21.64 -38.12 14.42
N LYS A 951 20.68 -37.29 14.00
CA LYS A 951 20.47 -36.94 12.58
C LYS A 951 21.58 -36.05 12.01
N ILE A 952 22.00 -35.02 12.74
CA ILE A 952 23.04 -34.09 12.28
C ILE A 952 24.41 -34.78 12.22
N SER A 953 24.66 -35.73 13.14
CA SER A 953 25.95 -36.45 13.23
C SER A 953 25.97 -37.80 12.51
N ASP A 954 24.92 -38.14 11.74
CA ASP A 954 24.79 -39.43 11.05
C ASP A 954 24.96 -40.65 11.99
N GLY A 955 24.46 -40.53 13.23
CA GLY A 955 24.50 -41.56 14.26
C GLY A 955 25.75 -41.57 15.13
N GLN A 956 26.74 -40.70 14.89
CA GLN A 956 27.97 -40.65 15.68
C GLN A 956 27.73 -40.30 17.15
N PHE A 957 26.75 -39.42 17.42
CA PHE A 957 26.39 -38.99 18.77
C PHE A 957 24.90 -39.20 19.05
N THR A 958 24.58 -39.64 20.26
CA THR A 958 23.20 -39.85 20.73
C THR A 958 22.77 -38.83 21.79
N SER A 959 23.69 -37.98 22.25
CA SER A 959 23.42 -36.87 23.16
C SER A 959 24.34 -35.69 22.87
N LEU A 960 23.92 -34.49 23.28
CA LEU A 960 24.74 -33.29 23.18
C LEU A 960 25.93 -33.34 24.14
N GLU A 961 25.85 -34.08 25.25
CA GLU A 961 27.00 -34.31 26.14
C GLU A 961 28.09 -35.12 25.44
N ALA A 962 27.74 -36.21 24.73
CA ALA A 962 28.71 -37.02 23.98
C ALA A 962 29.37 -36.19 22.86
N PHE A 963 28.58 -35.40 22.15
CA PHE A 963 29.09 -34.44 21.16
C PHE A 963 30.05 -33.41 21.77
N LYS A 964 29.68 -32.79 22.90
CA LYS A 964 30.53 -31.77 23.54
C LYS A 964 31.86 -32.34 24.04
N LYS A 965 31.87 -33.54 24.63
CA LYS A 965 33.11 -34.22 25.03
C LYS A 965 34.05 -34.43 23.84
N ALA A 966 33.50 -34.93 22.72
CA ALA A 966 34.27 -35.11 21.49
C ALA A 966 34.81 -33.78 20.96
N TYR A 967 34.00 -32.71 20.99
CA TYR A 967 34.42 -31.40 20.49
C TYR A 967 35.52 -30.76 21.37
N PHE A 968 35.41 -30.83 22.71
CA PHE A 968 36.49 -30.40 23.61
C PHE A 968 37.80 -31.16 23.34
N LYS A 969 37.70 -32.49 23.18
CA LYS A 969 38.85 -33.33 22.86
C LYS A 969 39.49 -32.93 21.53
N GLU A 970 38.70 -32.77 20.47
CA GLU A 970 39.18 -32.37 19.14
C GLU A 970 39.91 -31.02 19.17
N VAL A 971 39.32 -30.01 19.83
CA VAL A 971 39.91 -28.68 19.94
C VAL A 971 41.22 -28.71 20.72
N LYS A 972 41.26 -29.45 21.84
CA LYS A 972 42.51 -29.64 22.61
C LYS A 972 43.57 -30.34 21.78
N GLU A 973 43.22 -31.39 21.05
CA GLU A 973 44.14 -32.12 20.17
C GLU A 973 44.70 -31.20 19.09
N LYS A 974 43.86 -30.44 18.38
CA LYS A 974 44.31 -29.47 17.36
C LYS A 974 45.20 -28.38 17.94
N ALA A 975 44.79 -27.75 19.04
CA ALA A 975 45.57 -26.72 19.72
C ALA A 975 46.94 -27.23 20.23
N SER A 976 47.03 -28.52 20.55
CA SER A 976 48.29 -29.16 20.97
C SER A 976 49.25 -29.39 19.80
N HIS A 977 48.75 -29.53 18.57
CA HIS A 977 49.57 -29.61 17.35
C HIS A 977 50.06 -28.24 16.87
N GLY A 978 49.35 -27.18 17.21
CA GLY A 978 49.79 -25.80 16.99
C GLY A 978 48.65 -24.83 16.73
N MET A 979 48.89 -23.58 17.07
CA MET A 979 47.93 -22.48 16.89
C MET A 979 48.55 -21.29 16.17
N THR A 980 47.68 -20.42 15.65
CA THR A 980 48.04 -19.06 15.25
C THR A 980 48.68 -18.35 16.44
N PRO A 981 49.96 -17.92 16.33
CA PRO A 981 50.66 -17.29 17.44
C PRO A 981 49.99 -15.96 17.81
N VAL A 982 49.81 -15.72 19.10
CA VAL A 982 49.32 -14.43 19.62
C VAL A 982 50.23 -13.96 20.76
N THR A 983 50.31 -12.64 20.97
CA THR A 983 51.04 -12.06 22.10
C THR A 983 50.07 -11.57 23.15
N ILE A 984 50.18 -12.11 24.37
CA ILE A 984 49.35 -11.77 25.53
C ILE A 984 50.27 -11.23 26.63
N ASP A 985 50.08 -9.97 27.02
CA ASP A 985 50.90 -9.29 28.05
C ASP A 985 52.42 -9.46 27.83
N GLY A 986 52.87 -9.37 26.58
CA GLY A 986 54.28 -9.54 26.20
C GLY A 986 54.77 -10.99 26.09
N THR A 987 53.91 -11.97 26.35
CA THR A 987 54.21 -13.41 26.21
C THR A 987 53.64 -13.92 24.89
N SER A 988 54.50 -14.49 24.03
CA SER A 988 54.06 -15.17 22.81
C SER A 988 53.53 -16.57 23.15
N VAL A 989 52.31 -16.88 22.72
CA VAL A 989 51.68 -18.19 22.91
C VAL A 989 51.28 -18.78 21.56
N ALA A 990 51.57 -20.07 21.34
CA ALA A 990 51.30 -20.73 20.06
C ALA A 990 50.81 -22.18 20.20
N SER A 991 50.55 -22.65 21.42
CA SER A 991 50.06 -23.99 21.71
C SER A 991 49.09 -24.02 22.89
N TYR A 992 48.35 -25.13 23.02
CA TYR A 992 47.48 -25.38 24.18
C TYR A 992 48.22 -25.28 25.51
N ASN A 993 49.44 -25.82 25.60
CA ASN A 993 50.21 -25.86 26.85
C ASN A 993 50.72 -24.48 27.28
N ASP A 994 51.07 -23.60 26.32
CA ASP A 994 51.45 -22.22 26.62
C ASP A 994 50.29 -21.49 27.27
N LEU A 995 49.09 -21.59 26.67
CA LEU A 995 47.88 -21.01 27.21
C LEU A 995 47.50 -21.63 28.56
N LEU A 996 47.58 -22.96 28.71
CA LEU A 996 47.21 -23.64 29.95
C LEU A 996 48.07 -23.15 31.13
N THR A 997 49.35 -22.86 30.89
CA THR A 997 50.23 -22.26 31.91
C THR A 997 49.70 -20.90 32.36
N LEU A 998 49.37 -20.00 31.43
CA LEU A 998 48.81 -18.68 31.76
C LEU A 998 47.46 -18.79 32.48
N PHE A 999 46.60 -19.73 32.08
CA PHE A 999 45.32 -19.97 32.73
C PHE A 999 45.46 -20.52 34.15
N LYS A 1000 46.41 -21.44 34.39
CA LYS A 1000 46.69 -21.94 35.75
C LYS A 1000 47.14 -20.80 36.68
N ASP A 1001 47.98 -19.89 36.19
CA ASP A 1001 48.42 -18.72 36.95
C ASP A 1001 47.26 -17.75 37.24
N ALA A 1002 46.40 -17.49 36.24
CA ALA A 1002 45.23 -16.64 36.41
C ALA A 1002 44.23 -17.23 37.41
N VAL A 1003 43.95 -18.53 37.31
CA VAL A 1003 43.06 -19.26 38.22
C VAL A 1003 43.64 -19.29 39.63
N ALA A 1004 44.95 -19.48 39.81
CA ALA A 1004 45.58 -19.46 41.13
C ALA A 1004 45.43 -18.08 41.81
N LYS A 1005 45.57 -16.98 41.06
CA LYS A 1005 45.33 -15.62 41.56
C LYS A 1005 43.87 -15.41 41.96
N ASP A 1006 42.94 -15.86 41.13
CA ASP A 1006 41.51 -15.80 41.42
C ASP A 1006 41.14 -16.67 42.64
N ALA A 1007 41.71 -17.87 42.78
CA ALA A 1007 41.47 -18.79 43.89
C ALA A 1007 41.88 -18.20 45.26
N ALA A 1008 42.88 -17.31 45.29
CA ALA A 1008 43.26 -16.58 46.51
C ALA A 1008 42.16 -15.63 47.02
N SER A 1009 41.14 -15.34 46.21
CA SER A 1009 40.01 -14.47 46.57
C SER A 1009 38.79 -15.21 47.15
N ILE A 1010 38.88 -16.53 47.37
CA ILE A 1010 37.79 -17.30 47.96
C ILE A 1010 37.37 -16.68 49.29
N LYS A 1011 36.08 -16.40 49.42
CA LYS A 1011 35.46 -15.87 50.63
C LYS A 1011 34.18 -16.64 50.96
N THR A 1012 33.92 -16.78 52.25
CA THR A 1012 32.71 -17.43 52.78
C THR A 1012 31.76 -16.36 53.31
N ASP A 1013 30.50 -16.38 52.89
CA ASP A 1013 29.47 -15.49 53.43
C ASP A 1013 28.97 -15.95 54.82
N LYS A 1014 28.09 -15.15 55.44
CA LYS A 1014 27.53 -15.44 56.76
C LYS A 1014 26.69 -16.73 56.81
N ASN A 1015 26.25 -17.23 55.65
CA ASN A 1015 25.43 -18.43 55.50
C ASN A 1015 26.28 -19.65 55.12
N GLY A 1016 27.61 -19.53 55.10
CA GLY A 1016 28.52 -20.60 54.76
C GLY A 1016 28.72 -20.82 53.25
N ASN A 1017 28.18 -19.96 52.38
CA ASN A 1017 28.38 -20.08 50.93
C ASN A 1017 29.73 -19.48 50.54
N LYS A 1018 30.47 -20.22 49.71
CA LYS A 1018 31.74 -19.75 49.15
C LYS A 1018 31.51 -19.03 47.82
N SER A 1019 32.27 -17.95 47.61
CA SER A 1019 32.34 -17.21 46.35
C SER A 1019 33.78 -16.90 46.03
N VAL A 1020 34.09 -16.74 44.74
CA VAL A 1020 35.44 -16.46 44.24
C VAL A 1020 35.37 -15.42 43.15
N SER A 1021 36.35 -14.52 43.09
CA SER A 1021 36.54 -13.66 41.92
C SER A 1021 37.00 -14.50 40.74
N THR A 1022 36.53 -14.19 39.54
CA THR A 1022 37.01 -14.81 38.28
C THR A 1022 37.67 -13.78 37.37
N SER A 1023 38.09 -12.66 37.95
CA SER A 1023 38.49 -11.46 37.22
C SER A 1023 39.77 -11.65 36.39
N HIS A 1024 40.77 -12.37 36.92
CA HIS A 1024 42.02 -12.59 36.21
C HIS A 1024 41.81 -13.56 35.04
N THR A 1025 41.08 -14.65 35.30
CA THR A 1025 40.75 -15.65 34.29
C THR A 1025 39.86 -15.09 33.20
N THR A 1026 38.84 -14.30 33.56
CA THR A 1026 37.94 -13.66 32.58
C THR A 1026 38.69 -12.68 31.69
N LYS A 1027 39.56 -11.83 32.24
CA LYS A 1027 40.39 -10.89 31.46
C LYS A 1027 41.34 -11.62 30.53
N LEU A 1028 41.95 -12.73 30.97
CA LEU A 1028 42.81 -13.55 30.13
C LEU A 1028 42.02 -14.18 28.97
N LYS A 1029 40.84 -14.76 29.24
CA LYS A 1029 39.96 -15.31 28.18
C LYS A 1029 39.62 -14.24 27.14
N GLU A 1030 39.23 -13.06 27.59
CA GLU A 1030 38.90 -11.93 26.71
C GLU A 1030 40.11 -11.51 25.87
N ALA A 1031 41.28 -11.34 26.48
CA ALA A 1031 42.50 -10.95 25.78
C ALA A 1031 42.90 -11.98 24.70
N VAL A 1032 42.88 -13.27 25.04
CA VAL A 1032 43.20 -14.34 24.09
C VAL A 1032 42.17 -14.40 22.96
N TYR A 1033 40.87 -14.36 23.29
CA TYR A 1033 39.80 -14.36 22.29
C TYR A 1033 39.97 -13.22 21.28
N LYS A 1034 40.07 -11.99 21.78
CA LYS A 1034 40.16 -10.79 20.94
C LYS A 1034 41.42 -10.76 20.09
N LYS A 1035 42.54 -11.27 20.63
CA LYS A 1035 43.79 -11.38 19.86
C LYS A 1035 43.72 -12.45 18.78
N LEU A 1036 43.13 -13.61 19.05
CA LEU A 1036 42.92 -14.62 18.02
C LEU A 1036 41.99 -14.11 16.91
N LEU A 1037 40.90 -13.43 17.28
CA LEU A 1037 40.01 -12.78 16.32
C LEU A 1037 40.76 -11.75 15.46
N GLN A 1038 41.64 -10.95 16.07
CA GLN A 1038 42.45 -9.95 15.37
C GLN A 1038 43.44 -10.57 14.38
N GLU A 1039 44.29 -11.49 14.85
CA GLU A 1039 45.38 -12.09 14.06
C GLU A 1039 44.87 -13.00 12.94
N THR A 1040 43.64 -13.52 13.05
CA THR A 1040 43.00 -14.33 12.02
C THR A 1040 42.11 -13.53 11.05
N ASP A 1041 42.20 -12.19 11.10
CA ASP A 1041 41.32 -11.25 10.39
C ASP A 1041 39.85 -11.68 10.48
N SER A 1042 39.30 -11.65 11.69
CA SER A 1042 37.92 -12.08 11.97
C SER A 1042 37.65 -13.55 11.64
N PHE A 1043 38.54 -14.47 12.05
CA PHE A 1043 38.41 -15.92 11.80
C PHE A 1043 38.19 -16.31 10.33
N THR A 1044 38.66 -15.47 9.39
CA THR A 1044 38.68 -15.83 7.97
C THR A 1044 39.73 -16.91 7.70
N SER A 1045 40.75 -16.99 8.55
CA SER A 1045 41.66 -18.12 8.68
C SER A 1045 41.42 -18.94 9.96
N SER A 1046 41.86 -20.21 9.96
CA SER A 1046 41.83 -21.08 11.14
C SER A 1046 42.69 -20.52 12.28
N ILE A 1047 42.28 -20.80 13.53
CA ILE A 1047 43.11 -20.56 14.73
C ILE A 1047 44.13 -21.68 14.98
N PHE A 1048 43.98 -22.83 14.31
CA PHE A 1048 44.87 -23.99 14.37
C PHE A 1048 45.75 -24.06 13.11
N LYS A 1049 46.97 -24.58 13.28
CA LYS A 1049 47.95 -24.77 12.20
C LYS A 1049 47.86 -26.13 11.52
#